data_AF-A0A6L7Y9B1-F1
#
_entry.id   AF-A0A6L7Y9B1-F1
#
_cell.length_a   1.000
_cell.length_b   1.000
_cell.length_c   1.000
_cell.angle_alpha   90.00
_cell.angle_beta   90.00
_cell.angle_gamma   90.00
#
_symmetry.space_group_name_H-M   'P 1'
#
loop_
_entity.id
_entity.type
_entity.pdbx_description
1 polymer ?
#
loop_
_entity_poly.entity_id
_entity_poly.type
_entity_poly.pdbx_seq_one_letter_code
_entity_poly.pdbx_strand_id
1 'polypeptide(L)'
;MTLSTAPPTTAQLTLPEELVLMLLNEESGYFHQVPGWALNCAVVGAALAELSLLARIDTDLESLVLLDDAETGDPALDPILEAIAAERMQRNAQYWIERLAPQAETIIDLSLDRLVELRVLDHHEGDFWSLSPTAWHADMFGGSGEGTAAEFVRTRISKVIFNNEIPDPRDIIIVCLINTCDVFRFMFPVDEESEERIELICRMDLIGRSIAEAVSHNLAGPLLRRSGLTKSIPRVPLRKLLLNRNFRDGNLPALFADLAEQYGPVYTIRPPFRPPMYVVAGPDTNHWAHRQGRMYLRARDYLQDFEKVYGASGILPALDGADHFRFRKAMAPGYSRARLEGQLDDLYSHTRAGLAEWNVGDTIGATSMCRRLINGEVSPLMISVDSQDLIDDLTEYKTRALTTHVLKVLPKFMLHTPGMRRRRKGIGKLLERVQGVHTAAQRAGQPRDLADDLLSLHESDPQFLPESNLRFALTAPLIASVYLGDALSFAVYAMASQPELYERITAEAEALFADGDPAPEDITPESVDVTRRFIMESMRIYPIVPMSVRKVMNACVVEDYELPEGAELFIAQSAAHYMADVFPEPTKFDIDRYLPDRNEHLSPGYAPFGLGTHTCLGNRQMELQLTVNLLMIAHYFTLEVSPKSYKLKIDPFPSLSPKKLKFRVTEQRRELPA
;
A
#
# COMPACT_ATOMS: atom_id res chain seq x y z
N MET A 1 27.49 18.20 10.88
CA MET A 1 28.77 17.50 10.68
C MET A 1 29.08 17.53 9.20
N THR A 2 30.23 18.08 8.83
CA THR A 2 30.67 18.30 7.45
C THR A 2 30.97 16.96 6.78
N LEU A 3 30.17 16.61 5.77
CA LEU A 3 30.38 15.47 4.89
C LEU A 3 31.69 15.66 4.11
N SER A 4 32.61 14.73 4.29
CA SER A 4 33.86 14.65 3.54
C SER A 4 33.55 14.41 2.07
N THR A 5 33.82 15.40 1.23
CA THR A 5 33.69 15.34 -0.23
C THR A 5 34.92 14.68 -0.86
N ALA A 6 35.12 13.39 -0.62
CA ALA A 6 35.92 12.56 -1.51
C ALA A 6 35.00 12.12 -2.67
N PRO A 7 35.43 12.19 -3.94
CA PRO A 7 34.67 11.57 -5.02
C PRO A 7 34.61 10.06 -4.73
N PRO A 8 33.46 9.39 -4.92
CA PRO A 8 33.43 7.93 -4.82
C PRO A 8 34.47 7.39 -5.81
N THR A 9 35.44 6.62 -5.31
CA THR A 9 36.24 5.71 -6.13
C THR A 9 35.28 4.98 -7.05
N THR A 10 35.55 4.98 -8.36
CA THR A 10 34.73 4.33 -9.40
C THR A 10 34.47 2.87 -9.04
N ALA A 11 33.39 2.62 -8.30
CA ALA A 11 33.02 1.30 -7.83
C ALA A 11 32.19 0.64 -8.93
N GLN A 12 32.72 -0.47 -9.46
CA GLN A 12 31.99 -1.33 -10.38
C GLN A 12 30.79 -1.95 -9.67
N LEU A 13 29.66 -2.10 -10.38
CA LEU A 13 28.49 -2.76 -9.83
C LEU A 13 28.76 -4.25 -9.61
N THR A 14 28.30 -4.79 -8.48
CA THR A 14 28.37 -6.22 -8.18
C THR A 14 27.32 -7.01 -8.98
N LEU A 15 27.49 -8.32 -9.11
CA LEU A 15 26.54 -9.20 -9.81
C LEU A 15 25.13 -9.17 -9.15
N PRO A 16 24.99 -9.15 -7.80
CA PRO A 16 23.69 -8.91 -7.17
C PRO A 16 23.05 -7.58 -7.59
N GLU A 17 23.83 -6.49 -7.64
CA GLU A 17 23.34 -5.18 -8.07
C GLU A 17 22.92 -5.17 -9.54
N GLU A 18 23.73 -5.74 -10.45
CA GLU A 18 23.39 -5.86 -11.87
C GLU A 18 22.14 -6.72 -12.08
N LEU A 19 21.98 -7.82 -11.33
CA LEU A 19 20.79 -8.66 -11.36
C LEU A 19 19.55 -7.90 -10.87
N VAL A 20 19.66 -7.17 -9.75
CA VAL A 20 18.59 -6.32 -9.20
C VAL A 20 18.18 -5.25 -10.23
N LEU A 21 19.13 -4.55 -10.85
CA LEU A 21 18.84 -3.56 -11.88
C LEU A 21 18.18 -4.17 -13.13
N MET A 22 18.65 -5.33 -13.57
CA MET A 22 18.05 -6.08 -14.69
C MET A 22 16.58 -6.41 -14.42
N LEU A 23 16.29 -6.79 -13.18
CA LEU A 23 14.94 -7.12 -12.75
C LEU A 23 14.08 -5.88 -12.50
N LEU A 24 14.65 -4.70 -12.30
CA LEU A 24 13.89 -3.47 -12.11
C LEU A 24 13.19 -3.07 -13.42
N ASN A 25 11.87 -3.01 -13.41
CA ASN A 25 11.08 -2.47 -14.50
C ASN A 25 11.02 -0.94 -14.34
N GLU A 26 11.63 -0.23 -15.28
CA GLU A 26 11.89 1.21 -15.25
C GLU A 26 10.63 2.07 -15.37
N GLU A 27 9.64 1.62 -16.13
CA GLU A 27 8.32 2.27 -16.20
C GLU A 27 7.58 2.12 -14.88
N SER A 28 7.86 1.00 -14.20
CA SER A 28 7.14 0.60 -13.01
C SER A 28 7.71 1.01 -11.69
N GLY A 29 9.04 1.04 -11.55
CA GLY A 29 9.79 1.02 -10.30
C GLY A 29 9.59 -0.23 -9.43
N TYR A 30 9.06 -1.32 -10.01
CA TYR A 30 8.94 -2.65 -9.38
C TYR A 30 9.85 -3.64 -10.10
N PHE A 31 10.13 -4.76 -9.45
CA PHE A 31 10.81 -5.86 -10.12
C PHE A 31 9.85 -6.62 -11.04
N HIS A 32 10.38 -7.11 -12.17
CA HIS A 32 9.75 -8.14 -12.98
C HIS A 32 9.32 -9.30 -12.06
N GLN A 33 8.13 -9.86 -12.29
CA GLN A 33 7.54 -10.85 -11.39
C GLN A 33 8.28 -12.18 -11.51
N VAL A 34 9.34 -12.35 -10.73
CA VAL A 34 10.06 -13.61 -10.54
C VAL A 34 9.51 -14.29 -9.30
N PRO A 35 9.25 -15.62 -9.32
CA PRO A 35 8.89 -16.35 -8.12
C PRO A 35 9.91 -16.10 -6.99
N GLY A 36 9.43 -15.77 -5.79
CA GLY A 36 10.30 -15.30 -4.71
C GLY A 36 11.49 -16.21 -4.41
N TRP A 37 11.28 -17.53 -4.40
CA TRP A 37 12.41 -18.46 -4.23
C TRP A 37 13.38 -18.48 -5.40
N ALA A 38 12.88 -18.34 -6.63
CA ALA A 38 13.76 -18.31 -7.79
C ALA A 38 14.63 -17.06 -7.77
N LEU A 39 14.03 -15.92 -7.42
CA LEU A 39 14.76 -14.69 -7.18
C LEU A 39 15.79 -14.86 -6.06
N ASN A 40 15.39 -15.44 -4.92
CA ASN A 40 16.29 -15.65 -3.79
C ASN A 40 17.49 -16.52 -4.15
N CYS A 41 17.26 -17.64 -4.84
CA CYS A 41 18.33 -18.50 -5.33
C CYS A 41 19.24 -17.77 -6.32
N ALA A 42 18.68 -16.96 -7.23
CA ALA A 42 19.46 -16.19 -8.20
C ALA A 42 20.31 -15.11 -7.55
N VAL A 43 19.77 -14.39 -6.56
CA VAL A 43 20.48 -13.33 -5.83
C VAL A 43 21.63 -13.94 -5.03
N VAL A 44 21.40 -15.04 -4.32
CA VAL A 44 22.47 -15.74 -3.61
C VAL A 44 23.48 -16.34 -4.59
N GLY A 45 23.02 -16.89 -5.71
CA GLY A 45 23.88 -17.36 -6.79
C GLY A 45 24.77 -16.25 -7.34
N ALA A 46 24.21 -15.05 -7.55
CA ALA A 46 24.95 -13.86 -7.97
C ALA A 46 26.01 -13.44 -6.93
N ALA A 47 25.67 -13.52 -5.63
CA ALA A 47 26.60 -13.21 -4.56
C ALA A 47 27.77 -14.21 -4.49
N LEU A 48 27.50 -15.51 -4.61
CA LEU A 48 28.54 -16.54 -4.70
C LEU A 48 29.40 -16.35 -5.97
N ALA A 49 28.79 -16.00 -7.10
CA ALA A 49 29.51 -15.71 -8.32
C ALA A 49 30.45 -14.51 -8.15
N GLU A 50 29.99 -13.44 -7.50
CA GLU A 50 30.82 -12.27 -7.21
C GLU A 50 32.00 -12.63 -6.32
N LEU A 51 31.78 -13.41 -5.26
CA LEU A 51 32.86 -13.92 -4.41
C LEU A 51 33.89 -14.75 -5.18
N SER A 52 33.44 -15.50 -6.19
CA SER A 52 34.35 -16.26 -7.06
C SER A 52 35.17 -15.36 -7.99
N LEU A 53 34.54 -14.33 -8.57
CA LEU A 53 35.24 -13.32 -9.38
C LEU A 53 36.25 -12.49 -8.56
N LEU A 54 35.98 -12.27 -7.27
CA LEU A 54 36.89 -11.65 -6.31
C LEU A 54 37.99 -12.60 -5.79
N ALA A 55 38.02 -13.85 -6.27
CA ALA A 55 38.94 -14.90 -5.84
C ALA A 55 38.89 -15.18 -4.32
N ARG A 56 37.74 -14.95 -3.67
CA ARG A 56 37.48 -15.35 -2.28
C ARG A 56 37.12 -16.82 -2.19
N ILE A 57 36.41 -17.31 -3.20
CA ILE A 57 36.02 -18.71 -3.32
C ILE A 57 36.30 -19.25 -4.72
N ASP A 58 36.41 -20.56 -4.84
CA ASP A 58 36.37 -21.28 -6.12
C ASP A 58 35.18 -22.23 -6.11
N THR A 59 34.52 -22.42 -7.26
CA THR A 59 33.36 -23.31 -7.35
C THR A 59 33.36 -24.09 -8.65
N ASP A 60 33.10 -25.39 -8.53
CA ASP A 60 32.82 -26.29 -9.64
C ASP A 60 31.45 -26.98 -9.43
N LEU A 61 31.15 -28.02 -10.21
CA LEU A 61 29.87 -28.72 -10.12
C LEU A 61 29.70 -29.57 -8.85
N GLU A 62 30.81 -29.94 -8.21
CA GLU A 62 30.83 -30.90 -7.09
C GLU A 62 31.17 -30.24 -5.76
N SER A 63 31.87 -29.10 -5.76
CA SER A 63 32.39 -28.48 -4.55
C SER A 63 32.61 -26.97 -4.67
N LEU A 64 32.56 -26.30 -3.52
CA LEU A 64 32.92 -24.92 -3.32
C LEU A 64 34.05 -24.87 -2.29
N VAL A 65 35.14 -24.17 -2.62
CA VAL A 65 36.36 -24.08 -1.84
C VAL A 65 36.61 -22.63 -1.44
N LEU A 66 36.92 -22.39 -0.17
CA LEU A 66 37.38 -21.10 0.32
C LEU A 66 38.85 -20.88 -0.07
N LEU A 67 39.14 -19.79 -0.77
CA LEU A 67 40.48 -19.39 -1.18
C LEU A 67 41.08 -18.34 -0.24
N ASP A 68 40.27 -17.35 0.17
CA ASP A 68 40.66 -16.21 1.00
C ASP A 68 39.47 -15.76 1.85
N ASP A 69 39.66 -15.62 3.17
CA ASP A 69 38.64 -15.23 4.15
C ASP A 69 38.65 -13.74 4.49
N ALA A 70 39.50 -12.95 3.84
CA ALA A 70 39.52 -11.51 4.02
C ALA A 70 38.21 -10.85 3.58
N GLU A 71 37.71 -9.92 4.40
CA GLU A 71 36.53 -9.11 4.10
C GLU A 71 36.63 -8.48 2.69
N THR A 72 35.51 -8.47 1.98
CA THR A 72 35.36 -7.83 0.67
C THR A 72 35.08 -6.34 0.80
N GLY A 73 34.56 -5.91 1.96
CA GLY A 73 34.07 -4.55 2.18
C GLY A 73 32.68 -4.33 1.59
N ASP A 74 32.00 -5.39 1.14
CA ASP A 74 30.61 -5.36 0.71
C ASP A 74 29.72 -6.03 1.77
N PRO A 75 28.81 -5.27 2.42
CA PRO A 75 27.97 -5.80 3.49
C PRO A 75 27.01 -6.91 3.02
N ALA A 76 26.75 -7.03 1.72
CA ALA A 76 25.92 -8.09 1.16
C ALA A 76 26.69 -9.40 0.93
N LEU A 77 28.02 -9.33 0.77
CA LEU A 77 28.89 -10.49 0.50
C LEU A 77 29.58 -11.00 1.78
N ASP A 78 29.99 -10.11 2.67
CA ASP A 78 30.80 -10.46 3.85
C ASP A 78 30.11 -11.49 4.78
N PRO A 79 28.80 -11.38 5.11
CA PRO A 79 28.11 -12.40 5.91
C PRO A 79 28.08 -13.79 5.26
N ILE A 80 28.06 -13.84 3.92
CA ILE A 80 28.11 -15.10 3.16
C ILE A 80 29.50 -15.71 3.27
N LEU A 81 30.54 -14.90 3.09
CA LEU A 81 31.92 -15.33 3.21
C LEU A 81 32.25 -15.85 4.62
N GLU A 82 31.79 -15.15 5.66
CA GLU A 82 31.92 -15.59 7.06
C GLU A 82 31.23 -16.94 7.29
N ALA A 83 30.02 -17.13 6.76
CA ALA A 83 29.30 -18.39 6.88
C ALA A 83 30.05 -19.55 6.20
N ILE A 84 30.65 -19.30 5.03
CA ILE A 84 31.49 -20.27 4.32
C ILE A 84 32.75 -20.60 5.12
N ALA A 85 33.44 -19.59 5.65
CA ALA A 85 34.66 -19.76 6.44
C ALA A 85 34.42 -20.53 7.76
N ALA A 86 33.24 -20.39 8.36
CA ALA A 86 32.87 -21.10 9.59
C ALA A 86 32.49 -22.57 9.39
N GLU A 87 32.17 -23.00 8.16
CA GLU A 87 31.71 -24.36 7.87
C GLU A 87 32.87 -25.34 7.77
N ARG A 88 32.81 -26.41 8.57
CA ARG A 88 33.91 -27.38 8.70
C ARG A 88 33.90 -28.47 7.66
N MET A 89 32.75 -28.69 7.01
CA MET A 89 32.60 -29.67 5.95
C MET A 89 32.60 -28.97 4.61
N GLN A 90 33.32 -29.51 3.63
CA GLN A 90 33.24 -29.01 2.27
C GLN A 90 31.82 -29.23 1.73
N ARG A 91 31.28 -28.20 1.07
CA ARG A 91 29.92 -28.15 0.52
C ARG A 91 30.00 -27.66 -0.92
N ASN A 92 28.96 -27.94 -1.71
CA ASN A 92 28.85 -27.43 -3.07
C ASN A 92 28.03 -26.13 -3.10
N ALA A 93 28.02 -25.45 -4.25
CA ALA A 93 27.22 -24.23 -4.44
C ALA A 93 25.72 -24.48 -4.17
N GLN A 94 25.19 -25.65 -4.52
CA GLN A 94 23.78 -25.99 -4.29
C GLN A 94 23.39 -25.88 -2.82
N TYR A 95 24.19 -26.43 -1.91
CA TYR A 95 23.96 -26.35 -0.46
C TYR A 95 23.96 -24.90 0.04
N TRP A 96 24.91 -24.09 -0.42
CA TRP A 96 25.05 -22.70 0.01
C TRP A 96 23.90 -21.84 -0.48
N ILE A 97 23.54 -21.97 -1.76
CA ILE A 97 22.38 -21.28 -2.34
C ILE A 97 21.14 -21.60 -1.51
N GLU A 98 20.91 -22.86 -1.21
CA GLU A 98 19.73 -23.24 -0.45
C GLU A 98 19.70 -22.70 0.98
N ARG A 99 20.84 -22.80 1.67
CA ARG A 99 20.97 -22.37 3.06
C ARG A 99 20.83 -20.86 3.22
N LEU A 100 21.29 -20.10 2.22
CA LEU A 100 21.33 -18.65 2.26
C LEU A 100 20.16 -17.99 1.52
N ALA A 101 19.44 -18.70 0.64
CA ALA A 101 18.26 -18.18 -0.06
C ALA A 101 17.19 -17.57 0.87
N PRO A 102 16.93 -18.08 2.10
CA PRO A 102 16.05 -17.39 3.05
C PRO A 102 16.53 -15.99 3.48
N GLN A 103 17.83 -15.70 3.34
CA GLN A 103 18.45 -14.41 3.67
C GLN A 103 18.63 -13.51 2.45
N ALA A 104 18.19 -13.95 1.26
CA ALA A 104 18.35 -13.20 0.02
C ALA A 104 17.68 -11.82 0.06
N GLU A 105 16.64 -11.66 0.86
CA GLU A 105 15.96 -10.36 1.05
C GLU A 105 16.91 -9.30 1.60
N THR A 106 17.79 -9.67 2.54
CA THR A 106 18.83 -8.77 3.06
C THR A 106 19.84 -8.39 1.98
N ILE A 107 20.21 -9.33 1.11
CA ILE A 107 21.11 -9.07 -0.02
C ILE A 107 20.46 -8.08 -1.01
N ILE A 108 19.17 -8.25 -1.30
CA ILE A 108 18.41 -7.34 -2.18
C ILE A 108 18.34 -5.94 -1.58
N ASP A 109 17.99 -5.82 -0.30
CA ASP A 109 17.86 -4.53 0.37
C ASP A 109 19.21 -3.78 0.41
N LEU A 110 20.30 -4.47 0.77
CA LEU A 110 21.65 -3.89 0.75
C LEU A 110 22.10 -3.49 -0.66
N SER A 111 21.76 -4.30 -1.68
CA SER A 111 22.05 -3.96 -3.08
C SER A 111 21.30 -2.70 -3.52
N LEU A 112 20.02 -2.58 -3.13
CA LEU A 112 19.21 -1.39 -3.42
C LEU A 112 19.75 -0.15 -2.72
N ASP A 113 20.12 -0.25 -1.44
CA ASP A 113 20.71 0.85 -0.67
C ASP A 113 22.01 1.33 -1.32
N ARG A 114 22.89 0.40 -1.70
CA ARG A 114 24.14 0.72 -2.39
C ARG A 114 23.92 1.35 -3.77
N LEU A 115 22.93 0.88 -4.53
CA LEU A 115 22.54 1.52 -5.80
C LEU A 115 22.02 2.96 -5.62
N VAL A 116 21.38 3.25 -4.48
CA VAL A 116 21.00 4.63 -4.11
C VAL A 116 22.22 5.46 -3.72
N GLU A 117 23.16 4.92 -2.94
CA GLU A 117 24.42 5.58 -2.58
C GLU A 117 25.24 5.93 -3.82
N LEU A 118 25.29 5.03 -4.80
CA LEU A 118 25.95 5.22 -6.10
C LEU A 118 25.19 6.18 -7.04
N ARG A 119 24.01 6.67 -6.63
CA ARG A 119 23.11 7.52 -7.43
C ARG A 119 22.68 6.87 -8.75
N VAL A 120 22.58 5.54 -8.76
CA VAL A 120 21.98 4.80 -9.86
C VAL A 120 20.45 4.80 -9.71
N LEU A 121 19.98 4.65 -8.46
CA LEU A 121 18.56 4.71 -8.12
C LEU A 121 18.26 5.90 -7.21
N ASP A 122 17.06 6.47 -7.35
CA ASP A 122 16.46 7.37 -6.38
C ASP A 122 15.45 6.57 -5.55
N HIS A 123 15.52 6.67 -4.21
CA HIS A 123 14.52 6.12 -3.29
C HIS A 123 13.41 7.15 -3.03
N HIS A 124 12.17 6.68 -3.09
CA HIS A 124 10.96 7.50 -2.89
C HIS A 124 10.14 6.97 -1.72
N GLU A 125 9.27 7.82 -1.16
CA GLU A 125 8.33 7.44 -0.10
C GLU A 125 7.51 6.19 -0.46
N GLY A 126 7.42 5.24 0.49
CA GLY A 126 6.72 3.97 0.30
C GLY A 126 7.58 2.85 -0.30
N ASP A 127 8.90 2.97 -0.20
CA ASP A 127 9.90 2.02 -0.72
C ASP A 127 9.71 1.75 -2.20
N PHE A 128 9.90 2.81 -2.97
CA PHE A 128 9.88 2.78 -4.41
C PHE A 128 11.22 3.27 -4.93
N TRP A 129 11.75 2.64 -5.98
CA TRP A 129 12.99 3.07 -6.62
C TRP A 129 12.71 3.43 -8.06
N SER A 130 13.19 4.59 -8.49
CA SER A 130 13.28 4.93 -9.90
C SER A 130 14.74 5.05 -10.28
N LEU A 131 15.05 4.90 -11.57
CA LEU A 131 16.36 5.28 -12.07
C LEU A 131 16.60 6.76 -11.78
N SER A 132 17.79 7.08 -11.28
CA SER A 132 18.17 8.46 -11.05
C SER A 132 18.37 9.16 -12.39
N PRO A 133 17.85 10.38 -12.60
CA PRO A 133 18.17 11.19 -13.78
C PRO A 133 19.67 11.49 -13.92
N THR A 134 20.43 11.33 -12.83
CA THR A 134 21.88 11.49 -12.76
C THR A 134 22.65 10.17 -12.81
N ALA A 135 21.99 9.05 -13.14
CA ALA A 135 22.61 7.75 -13.27
C ALA A 135 23.87 7.85 -14.13
N TRP A 136 25.00 7.47 -13.53
CA TRP A 136 26.35 7.85 -13.97
C TRP A 136 26.70 7.45 -15.41
N HIS A 137 27.37 8.38 -16.11
CA HIS A 137 28.20 8.12 -17.28
C HIS A 137 29.67 8.41 -16.93
N ALA A 138 30.51 7.38 -16.94
CA ALA A 138 31.96 7.52 -17.10
C ALA A 138 32.56 6.21 -17.61
N ASP A 139 32.93 6.17 -18.90
CA ASP A 139 34.04 5.44 -19.52
C ASP A 139 34.34 3.96 -19.16
N MET A 140 33.46 3.24 -18.45
CA MET A 140 33.66 1.82 -18.12
C MET A 140 33.29 0.87 -19.28
N PHE A 141 32.55 1.34 -20.29
CA PHE A 141 31.94 0.44 -21.29
C PHE A 141 31.79 1.05 -22.70
N GLY A 142 32.89 1.10 -23.45
CA GLY A 142 32.98 1.68 -24.80
C GLY A 142 31.69 1.59 -25.65
N GLY A 143 31.07 2.74 -25.89
CA GLY A 143 29.91 2.88 -26.77
C GLY A 143 29.25 4.25 -26.61
N SER A 144 29.22 5.02 -27.69
CA SER A 144 28.63 6.35 -27.79
C SER A 144 27.09 6.31 -27.76
N GLY A 145 26.48 6.36 -26.58
CA GLY A 145 25.02 6.47 -26.44
C GLY A 145 24.60 7.07 -25.09
N GLU A 146 23.55 7.89 -25.13
CA GLU A 146 22.81 8.37 -23.96
C GLU A 146 21.99 7.20 -23.36
N GLY A 147 22.06 6.96 -22.04
CA GLY A 147 21.29 5.89 -21.36
C GLY A 147 21.68 5.65 -19.90
N THR A 148 20.77 5.11 -19.09
CA THR A 148 20.97 4.82 -17.65
C THR A 148 21.79 3.54 -17.40
N ALA A 149 22.21 3.29 -16.15
CA ALA A 149 22.96 2.07 -15.80
C ALA A 149 22.16 0.78 -16.06
N ALA A 150 20.85 0.77 -15.82
CA ALA A 150 20.00 -0.40 -16.11
C ALA A 150 19.85 -0.64 -17.63
N GLU A 151 19.61 0.42 -18.41
CA GLU A 151 19.59 0.35 -19.88
C GLU A 151 20.94 -0.12 -20.43
N PHE A 152 22.03 0.29 -19.80
CA PHE A 152 23.38 -0.13 -20.15
C PHE A 152 23.58 -1.64 -19.93
N VAL A 153 23.25 -2.16 -18.75
CA VAL A 153 23.31 -3.61 -18.48
C VAL A 153 22.41 -4.36 -19.45
N ARG A 154 21.16 -3.92 -19.65
CA ARG A 154 20.22 -4.54 -20.60
C ARG A 154 20.74 -4.55 -22.03
N THR A 155 21.36 -3.45 -22.46
CA THR A 155 21.94 -3.32 -23.81
C THR A 155 23.17 -4.22 -23.97
N ARG A 156 24.04 -4.30 -22.96
CA ARG A 156 25.21 -5.19 -22.95
C ARG A 156 24.77 -6.66 -23.10
N ILE A 157 23.81 -7.09 -22.29
CA ILE A 157 23.24 -8.44 -22.36
C ILE A 157 22.51 -8.68 -23.69
N SER A 158 21.76 -7.70 -24.19
CA SER A 158 21.08 -7.77 -25.49
C SER A 158 22.07 -7.97 -26.64
N LYS A 159 23.19 -7.22 -26.67
CA LYS A 159 24.22 -7.38 -27.72
C LYS A 159 24.87 -8.77 -27.69
N VAL A 160 25.13 -9.30 -26.50
CA VAL A 160 25.67 -10.66 -26.32
C VAL A 160 24.74 -11.73 -26.91
N ILE A 161 23.43 -11.55 -26.72
CA ILE A 161 22.40 -12.50 -27.16
C ILE A 161 22.09 -12.33 -28.65
N PHE A 162 21.78 -11.11 -29.10
CA PHE A 162 21.23 -10.88 -30.44
C PHE A 162 22.28 -10.48 -31.48
N ASN A 163 23.44 -9.95 -31.08
CA ASN A 163 24.45 -9.44 -32.00
C ASN A 163 25.71 -10.32 -32.09
N ASN A 164 25.69 -11.51 -31.49
CA ASN A 164 26.82 -12.45 -31.47
C ASN A 164 28.15 -11.85 -30.94
N GLU A 165 28.08 -10.81 -30.11
CA GLU A 165 29.26 -10.29 -29.42
C GLU A 165 29.84 -11.35 -28.46
N ILE A 166 31.15 -11.31 -28.24
CA ILE A 166 31.82 -12.24 -27.32
C ILE A 166 31.49 -11.78 -25.89
N PRO A 167 30.80 -12.60 -25.08
CA PRO A 167 30.41 -12.19 -23.74
C PRO A 167 31.59 -12.18 -22.76
N ASP A 168 31.59 -11.21 -21.86
CA ASP A 168 32.47 -11.19 -20.67
C ASP A 168 31.99 -12.24 -19.65
N PRO A 169 32.86 -12.83 -18.81
CA PRO A 169 32.45 -13.75 -17.74
C PRO A 169 31.26 -13.25 -16.89
N ARG A 170 31.19 -11.94 -16.56
CA ARG A 170 30.06 -11.37 -15.80
C ARG A 170 28.74 -11.47 -16.56
N ASP A 171 28.77 -11.17 -17.85
CA ASP A 171 27.59 -11.25 -18.72
C ASP A 171 27.10 -12.68 -18.87
N ILE A 172 28.03 -13.64 -18.99
CA ILE A 172 27.69 -15.06 -19.05
C ILE A 172 26.93 -15.45 -17.77
N ILE A 173 27.43 -15.06 -16.59
CA ILE A 173 26.80 -15.40 -15.32
C ILE A 173 25.39 -14.79 -15.20
N ILE A 174 25.23 -13.50 -15.54
CA ILE A 174 23.91 -12.83 -15.51
C ILE A 174 22.93 -13.51 -16.47
N VAL A 175 23.36 -13.84 -17.70
CA VAL A 175 22.56 -14.61 -18.65
C VAL A 175 22.17 -15.96 -18.05
N CYS A 176 23.12 -16.70 -17.47
CA CYS A 176 22.83 -18.00 -16.87
C CYS A 176 21.77 -17.92 -15.75
N LEU A 177 21.90 -16.94 -14.84
CA LEU A 177 21.01 -16.78 -13.69
C LEU A 177 19.57 -16.41 -14.12
N ILE A 178 19.45 -15.49 -15.08
CA ILE A 178 18.16 -14.99 -15.58
C ILE A 178 17.44 -16.03 -16.43
N ASN A 179 18.19 -16.81 -17.20
CA ASN A 179 17.65 -17.98 -17.92
C ASN A 179 17.09 -19.02 -16.96
N THR A 180 17.87 -19.34 -15.92
CA THR A 180 17.48 -20.36 -14.94
C THR A 180 16.20 -19.99 -14.19
N CYS A 181 15.94 -18.69 -14.01
CA CYS A 181 14.75 -18.20 -13.32
C CYS A 181 13.55 -17.91 -14.24
N ASP A 182 13.62 -18.31 -15.51
CA ASP A 182 12.60 -18.08 -16.56
C ASP A 182 12.22 -16.60 -16.73
N VAL A 183 13.18 -15.70 -16.48
CA VAL A 183 12.92 -14.25 -16.52
C VAL A 183 13.13 -13.67 -17.92
N PHE A 184 13.95 -14.33 -18.75
CA PHE A 184 14.32 -13.87 -20.09
C PHE A 184 13.13 -13.49 -20.96
N ARG A 185 12.09 -14.33 -20.94
CA ARG A 185 10.87 -14.16 -21.75
C ARG A 185 10.05 -12.93 -21.40
N PHE A 186 10.25 -12.38 -20.20
CA PHE A 186 9.58 -11.17 -19.76
C PHE A 186 10.40 -9.90 -20.03
N MET A 187 11.70 -10.06 -20.32
CA MET A 187 12.65 -8.95 -20.48
C MET A 187 12.99 -8.68 -21.95
N PHE A 188 13.08 -9.73 -22.77
CA PHE A 188 13.46 -9.64 -24.16
C PHE A 188 12.49 -10.43 -25.05
N PRO A 189 12.26 -10.02 -26.30
CA PRO A 189 11.57 -10.85 -27.27
C PRO A 189 12.48 -12.03 -27.63
N VAL A 190 12.15 -13.22 -27.15
CA VAL A 190 12.95 -14.43 -27.39
C VAL A 190 12.34 -15.23 -28.55
N ASP A 191 13.14 -15.55 -29.56
CA ASP A 191 12.84 -16.49 -30.63
C ASP A 191 13.74 -17.74 -30.57
N GLU A 192 13.52 -18.71 -31.45
CA GLU A 192 14.24 -19.99 -31.46
C GLU A 192 15.76 -19.81 -31.61
N GLU A 193 16.20 -18.85 -32.45
CA GLU A 193 17.63 -18.53 -32.64
C GLU A 193 18.26 -17.95 -31.37
N SER A 194 17.53 -17.09 -30.66
CA SER A 194 17.98 -16.49 -29.42
C SER A 194 18.02 -17.49 -28.26
N GLU A 195 17.08 -18.45 -28.20
CA GLU A 195 17.12 -19.56 -27.23
C GLU A 195 18.38 -20.42 -27.44
N GLU A 196 18.69 -20.80 -28.69
CA GLU A 196 19.91 -21.56 -29.01
C GLU A 196 21.18 -20.80 -28.60
N ARG A 197 21.20 -19.48 -28.83
CA ARG A 197 22.34 -18.63 -28.45
C ARG A 197 22.50 -18.52 -26.94
N ILE A 198 21.41 -18.35 -26.18
CA ILE A 198 21.42 -18.33 -24.72
C ILE A 198 21.97 -19.66 -24.18
N GLU A 199 21.51 -20.79 -24.71
CA GLU A 199 22.04 -22.10 -24.32
C GLU A 199 23.53 -22.24 -24.59
N LEU A 200 24.01 -21.74 -25.73
CA LEU A 200 25.43 -21.74 -26.06
C LEU A 200 26.24 -20.89 -25.06
N ILE A 201 25.78 -19.68 -24.75
CA ILE A 201 26.42 -18.77 -23.80
C ILE A 201 26.53 -19.43 -22.42
N CYS A 202 25.47 -20.10 -21.96
CA CYS A 202 25.48 -20.82 -20.69
C CYS A 202 26.50 -21.97 -20.63
N ARG A 203 27.01 -22.42 -21.78
CA ARG A 203 28.06 -23.44 -21.90
C ARG A 203 29.46 -22.84 -22.07
N MET A 204 29.65 -21.53 -22.01
CA MET A 204 30.96 -20.90 -22.24
C MET A 204 31.79 -20.73 -20.96
N ASP A 205 31.15 -20.58 -19.80
CA ASP A 205 31.83 -20.33 -18.52
C ASP A 205 31.56 -21.43 -17.49
N LEU A 206 32.56 -21.75 -16.65
CA LEU A 206 32.45 -22.80 -15.64
C LEU A 206 31.75 -22.30 -14.37
N ILE A 207 32.03 -21.06 -13.95
CA ILE A 207 31.43 -20.45 -12.74
C ILE A 207 29.93 -20.25 -12.97
N GLY A 208 29.57 -19.60 -14.09
CA GLY A 208 28.18 -19.35 -14.48
C GLY A 208 27.39 -20.65 -14.62
N ARG A 209 27.99 -21.71 -15.18
CA ARG A 209 27.34 -23.02 -15.27
C ARG A 209 27.17 -23.69 -13.92
N SER A 210 28.22 -23.72 -13.09
CA SER A 210 28.16 -24.31 -11.75
C SER A 210 27.05 -23.67 -10.91
N ILE A 211 27.01 -22.34 -10.91
CA ILE A 211 26.05 -21.58 -10.13
C ILE A 211 24.65 -21.73 -10.72
N ALA A 212 24.46 -21.65 -12.03
CA ALA A 212 23.16 -21.84 -12.65
C ALA A 212 22.61 -23.25 -12.47
N GLU A 213 23.45 -24.28 -12.53
CA GLU A 213 23.06 -25.66 -12.23
C GLU A 213 22.67 -25.81 -10.76
N ALA A 214 23.42 -25.20 -9.85
CA ALA A 214 23.09 -25.15 -8.42
C ALA A 214 21.78 -24.40 -8.14
N VAL A 215 21.50 -23.29 -8.83
CA VAL A 215 20.20 -22.59 -8.78
C VAL A 215 19.11 -23.50 -9.30
N SER A 216 19.27 -24.06 -10.51
CA SER A 216 18.30 -24.93 -11.18
C SER A 216 17.91 -26.13 -10.32
N HIS A 217 18.89 -26.78 -9.68
CA HIS A 217 18.64 -27.87 -8.74
C HIS A 217 17.79 -27.43 -7.54
N ASN A 218 18.05 -26.26 -6.98
CA ASN A 218 17.26 -25.69 -5.89
C ASN A 218 15.85 -25.27 -6.32
N LEU A 219 15.63 -24.98 -7.61
CA LEU A 219 14.30 -24.78 -8.19
C LEU A 219 13.54 -26.10 -8.34
N ALA A 220 14.23 -27.16 -8.80
CA ALA A 220 13.66 -28.49 -8.98
C ALA A 220 13.32 -29.19 -7.66
N GLY A 221 14.06 -28.91 -6.59
CA GLY A 221 13.75 -29.37 -5.24
C GLY A 221 14.79 -28.96 -4.19
N PRO A 222 14.40 -28.30 -3.09
CA PRO A 222 15.31 -27.97 -1.99
C PRO A 222 15.82 -29.24 -1.25
N LEU A 223 17.13 -29.37 -0.98
CA LEU A 223 17.73 -30.42 -0.11
C LEU A 223 17.26 -30.28 1.35
N LEU A 224 17.18 -29.05 1.85
CA LEU A 224 16.50 -28.58 3.05
C LEU A 224 15.04 -28.24 2.72
N ARG A 225 14.15 -29.25 2.77
CA ARG A 225 12.70 -29.02 2.61
C ARG A 225 12.25 -27.80 3.44
N ARG A 226 11.70 -26.77 2.79
CA ARG A 226 11.10 -25.58 3.43
C ARG A 226 10.15 -25.96 4.57
N SER A 227 9.42 -27.07 4.41
CA SER A 227 8.48 -27.60 5.40
C SER A 227 9.11 -28.13 6.70
N GLY A 228 10.44 -28.28 6.76
CA GLY A 228 11.16 -28.62 7.99
C GLY A 228 11.43 -27.41 8.90
N LEU A 229 11.34 -26.19 8.35
CA LEU A 229 11.61 -24.92 9.05
C LEU A 229 10.34 -24.06 9.22
N THR A 230 9.25 -24.35 8.49
CA THR A 230 8.00 -23.59 8.56
C THR A 230 6.96 -24.22 9.48
N LYS A 231 6.23 -23.37 10.20
CA LYS A 231 5.11 -23.76 11.07
C LYS A 231 3.87 -24.07 10.23
N SER A 232 3.09 -25.06 10.65
CA SER A 232 1.78 -25.32 10.03
C SER A 232 0.82 -24.18 10.35
N ILE A 233 0.15 -23.61 9.34
CA ILE A 233 -0.84 -22.54 9.54
C ILE A 233 -2.04 -23.08 10.35
N PRO A 234 -2.28 -22.56 11.56
CA PRO A 234 -3.38 -23.02 12.39
C PRO A 234 -4.73 -22.61 11.81
N ARG A 235 -5.70 -23.51 11.94
CA ARG A 235 -7.07 -23.29 11.48
C ARG A 235 -7.97 -22.86 12.64
N VAL A 236 -8.62 -21.72 12.49
CA VAL A 236 -9.62 -21.23 13.43
C VAL A 236 -10.92 -22.03 13.28
N PRO A 237 -11.41 -22.72 14.33
CA PRO A 237 -12.69 -23.40 14.29
C PRO A 237 -13.84 -22.40 14.19
N LEU A 238 -14.79 -22.60 13.25
CA LEU A 238 -15.94 -21.70 13.06
C LEU A 238 -16.76 -21.49 14.34
N ARG A 239 -16.87 -22.51 15.20
CA ARG A 239 -17.55 -22.38 16.50
C ARG A 239 -16.87 -21.35 17.39
N LYS A 240 -15.52 -21.30 17.41
CA LYS A 240 -14.76 -20.32 18.20
C LYS A 240 -14.95 -18.90 17.64
N LEU A 241 -14.93 -18.76 16.31
CA LEU A 241 -15.23 -17.50 15.63
C LEU A 241 -16.63 -16.98 15.98
N LEU A 242 -17.67 -17.81 15.88
CA LEU A 242 -19.06 -17.42 16.17
C LEU A 242 -19.33 -17.11 17.66
N LEU A 243 -18.56 -17.71 18.57
CA LEU A 243 -18.66 -17.46 20.01
C LEU A 243 -17.87 -16.22 20.46
N ASN A 244 -16.93 -15.73 19.64
CA ASN A 244 -16.15 -14.54 19.95
C ASN A 244 -17.08 -13.31 20.06
N ARG A 245 -16.90 -12.51 21.12
CA ARG A 245 -17.71 -11.32 21.39
C ARG A 245 -17.52 -10.24 20.33
N ASN A 246 -16.28 -9.96 19.93
CA ASN A 246 -15.95 -8.95 18.92
C ASN A 246 -16.56 -9.28 17.55
N PHE A 247 -16.64 -10.56 17.18
CA PHE A 247 -17.38 -10.99 15.99
C PHE A 247 -18.88 -10.63 16.06
N ARG A 248 -19.52 -10.82 17.23
CA ARG A 248 -20.95 -10.52 17.43
C ARG A 248 -21.25 -9.03 17.50
N ASP A 249 -20.31 -8.25 18.03
CA ASP A 249 -20.41 -6.79 18.16
C ASP A 249 -19.98 -6.04 16.88
N GLY A 250 -19.41 -6.77 15.90
CA GLY A 250 -18.96 -6.23 14.62
C GLY A 250 -17.58 -5.57 14.66
N ASN A 251 -16.85 -5.70 15.77
CA ASN A 251 -15.51 -5.14 15.94
C ASN A 251 -14.45 -6.06 15.31
N LEU A 252 -14.31 -5.98 13.98
CA LEU A 252 -13.34 -6.77 13.22
C LEU A 252 -11.88 -6.58 13.65
N PRO A 253 -11.35 -5.37 13.89
CA PRO A 253 -9.94 -5.24 14.28
C PRO A 253 -9.66 -5.92 15.64
N ALA A 254 -10.54 -5.76 16.64
CA ALA A 254 -10.41 -6.47 17.91
C ALA A 254 -10.57 -7.99 17.76
N LEU A 255 -11.45 -8.44 16.87
CA LEU A 255 -11.59 -9.87 16.56
C LEU A 255 -10.30 -10.45 15.98
N PHE A 256 -9.65 -9.75 15.05
CA PHE A 256 -8.40 -10.22 14.46
C PHE A 256 -7.26 -10.21 15.47
N ALA A 257 -7.22 -9.25 16.39
CA ALA A 257 -6.29 -9.26 17.52
C ALA A 257 -6.49 -10.49 18.43
N ASP A 258 -7.73 -10.77 18.85
CA ASP A 258 -8.05 -11.95 19.69
C ASP A 258 -7.63 -13.27 19.02
N LEU A 259 -7.82 -13.36 17.69
CA LEU A 259 -7.46 -14.55 16.92
C LEU A 259 -5.94 -14.67 16.75
N ALA A 260 -5.24 -13.56 16.53
CA ALA A 260 -3.79 -13.54 16.45
C ALA A 260 -3.14 -13.95 17.79
N GLU A 261 -3.68 -13.49 18.92
CA GLU A 261 -3.21 -13.88 20.25
C GLU A 261 -3.40 -15.40 20.49
N GLN A 262 -4.51 -15.98 20.02
CA GLN A 262 -4.85 -17.39 20.26
C GLN A 262 -4.18 -18.36 19.27
N TYR A 263 -3.97 -17.96 18.03
CA TYR A 263 -3.52 -18.83 16.94
C TYR A 263 -2.17 -18.39 16.34
N GLY A 264 -1.59 -17.28 16.79
CA GLY A 264 -0.38 -16.71 16.20
C GLY A 264 -0.68 -15.71 15.07
N PRO A 265 0.36 -15.03 14.55
CA PRO A 265 0.22 -13.91 13.63
C PRO A 265 -0.31 -14.31 12.24
N VAL A 266 -0.26 -15.60 11.89
CA VAL A 266 -0.78 -16.16 10.64
C VAL A 266 -1.73 -17.29 10.95
N TYR A 267 -2.97 -17.21 10.46
CA TYR A 267 -3.99 -18.24 10.68
C TYR A 267 -4.95 -18.34 9.50
N THR A 268 -5.70 -19.45 9.42
CA THR A 268 -6.73 -19.63 8.38
C THR A 268 -8.13 -19.73 8.95
N ILE A 269 -9.06 -19.02 8.31
CA ILE A 269 -10.51 -19.13 8.52
C ILE A 269 -11.10 -19.80 7.29
N ARG A 270 -11.90 -20.86 7.47
CA ARG A 270 -12.55 -21.56 6.36
C ARG A 270 -14.08 -21.48 6.49
N PRO A 271 -14.72 -20.47 5.89
CA PRO A 271 -16.17 -20.39 5.81
C PRO A 271 -16.75 -21.58 5.03
N PRO A 272 -18.01 -21.98 5.29
CA PRO A 272 -18.71 -22.97 4.47
C PRO A 272 -18.80 -22.50 3.02
N PHE A 273 -18.62 -23.42 2.06
CA PHE A 273 -18.76 -23.17 0.62
C PHE A 273 -17.80 -22.11 0.03
N ARG A 274 -16.71 -21.77 0.74
CA ARG A 274 -15.67 -20.87 0.24
C ARG A 274 -14.27 -21.47 0.38
N PRO A 275 -13.32 -21.01 -0.44
CA PRO A 275 -11.90 -21.27 -0.21
C PRO A 275 -11.46 -20.82 1.19
N PRO A 276 -10.37 -21.39 1.73
CA PRO A 276 -9.77 -20.89 2.96
C PRO A 276 -9.29 -19.44 2.78
N MET A 277 -9.61 -18.62 3.77
CA MET A 277 -9.07 -17.27 3.92
C MET A 277 -7.81 -17.37 4.77
N TYR A 278 -6.69 -16.86 4.30
CA TYR A 278 -5.46 -16.73 5.09
C TYR A 278 -5.41 -15.33 5.67
N VAL A 279 -5.14 -15.21 6.96
CA VAL A 279 -5.13 -13.92 7.65
C VAL A 279 -3.76 -13.72 8.26
N VAL A 280 -3.20 -12.53 8.06
CA VAL A 280 -2.00 -12.04 8.75
C VAL A 280 -2.37 -10.86 9.62
N ALA A 281 -1.95 -10.87 10.88
CA ALA A 281 -2.39 -9.93 11.89
C ALA A 281 -1.30 -9.70 12.94
N GLY A 282 -0.78 -8.47 13.01
CA GLY A 282 0.22 -8.06 13.99
C GLY A 282 1.21 -7.04 13.42
N PRO A 283 1.99 -6.36 14.29
CA PRO A 283 2.94 -5.33 13.89
C PRO A 283 4.01 -5.85 12.92
N ASP A 284 4.54 -7.05 13.14
CA ASP A 284 5.57 -7.64 12.27
C ASP A 284 5.00 -8.02 10.90
N THR A 285 3.78 -8.57 10.86
CA THR A 285 3.10 -8.85 9.59
C THR A 285 2.73 -7.57 8.83
N ASN A 286 2.43 -6.47 9.53
CA ASN A 286 2.21 -5.17 8.90
C ASN A 286 3.50 -4.64 8.30
N HIS A 287 4.62 -4.76 9.04
CA HIS A 287 5.94 -4.37 8.56
C HIS A 287 6.34 -5.17 7.31
N TRP A 288 6.16 -6.49 7.35
CA TRP A 288 6.35 -7.37 6.19
C TRP A 288 5.48 -6.96 5.00
N ALA A 289 4.18 -6.76 5.20
CA ALA A 289 3.27 -6.36 4.13
C ALA A 289 3.62 -4.98 3.55
N HIS A 290 4.12 -4.06 4.37
CA HIS A 290 4.58 -2.73 3.96
C HIS A 290 5.85 -2.81 3.11
N ARG A 291 6.89 -3.51 3.61
CA ARG A 291 8.22 -3.58 2.99
C ARG A 291 8.26 -4.53 1.79
N GLN A 292 7.71 -5.72 1.97
CA GLN A 292 7.91 -6.86 1.07
C GLN A 292 6.64 -7.26 0.31
N GLY A 293 5.47 -6.84 0.78
CA GLY A 293 4.18 -7.20 0.17
C GLY A 293 4.14 -6.96 -1.33
N ARG A 294 4.83 -5.94 -1.85
CA ARG A 294 4.91 -5.66 -3.30
C ARG A 294 5.49 -6.80 -4.16
N MET A 295 6.37 -7.65 -3.61
CA MET A 295 6.99 -8.76 -4.36
C MET A 295 6.07 -9.98 -4.45
N TYR A 296 5.21 -10.14 -3.45
CA TYR A 296 4.45 -11.36 -3.22
C TYR A 296 2.95 -11.18 -3.40
N LEU A 297 2.43 -9.96 -3.34
CA LEU A 297 1.01 -9.67 -3.21
C LEU A 297 0.51 -8.80 -4.36
N ARG A 298 -0.69 -9.13 -4.86
CA ARG A 298 -1.37 -8.35 -5.91
C ARG A 298 -2.78 -7.96 -5.47
N ALA A 299 -3.16 -6.70 -5.66
CA ALA A 299 -4.49 -6.17 -5.35
C ALA A 299 -5.52 -6.47 -6.47
N ARG A 300 -5.07 -6.50 -7.73
CA ARG A 300 -5.93 -6.62 -8.92
C ARG A 300 -6.96 -7.74 -8.86
N ASP A 301 -6.57 -8.95 -8.50
CA ASP A 301 -7.45 -10.14 -8.55
C ASP A 301 -8.68 -10.02 -7.66
N TYR A 302 -8.57 -9.28 -6.55
CA TYR A 302 -9.65 -9.07 -5.60
C TYR A 302 -10.70 -8.08 -6.12
N LEU A 303 -10.27 -7.05 -6.87
CA LEU A 303 -11.12 -5.94 -7.30
C LEU A 303 -11.54 -5.98 -8.76
N GLN A 304 -10.92 -6.80 -9.61
CA GLN A 304 -11.20 -6.85 -11.05
C GLN A 304 -12.69 -7.04 -11.41
N ASP A 305 -13.43 -7.83 -10.62
CA ASP A 305 -14.86 -8.07 -10.86
C ASP A 305 -15.70 -6.86 -10.45
N PHE A 306 -15.22 -6.05 -9.52
CA PHE A 306 -15.83 -4.81 -9.09
C PHE A 306 -15.57 -3.67 -10.10
N GLU A 307 -14.39 -3.58 -10.69
CA GLU A 307 -14.08 -2.60 -11.75
C GLU A 307 -15.04 -2.74 -12.94
N LYS A 308 -15.28 -3.98 -13.36
CA LYS A 308 -16.23 -4.32 -14.44
C LYS A 308 -17.64 -3.84 -14.15
N VAL A 309 -18.04 -3.72 -12.89
CA VAL A 309 -19.35 -3.15 -12.53
C VAL A 309 -19.45 -1.70 -13.02
N TYR A 310 -18.39 -0.90 -12.89
CA TYR A 310 -18.38 0.48 -13.38
C TYR A 310 -18.10 0.57 -14.88
N GLY A 311 -17.80 -0.57 -15.53
CA GLY A 311 -17.31 -0.61 -16.91
C GLY A 311 -15.88 -0.11 -17.03
N ALA A 312 -15.13 -0.11 -15.93
CA ALA A 312 -13.74 0.31 -15.87
C ALA A 312 -12.80 -0.91 -15.85
N SER A 313 -11.52 -0.66 -16.09
CA SER A 313 -10.42 -1.62 -15.92
C SER A 313 -9.16 -0.87 -15.48
N GLY A 314 -8.56 -1.23 -14.35
CA GLY A 314 -7.41 -0.50 -13.82
C GLY A 314 -7.80 0.75 -13.02
N ILE A 315 -8.72 0.60 -12.07
CA ILE A 315 -9.02 1.61 -11.06
C ILE A 315 -7.88 1.66 -10.05
N LEU A 316 -7.59 2.83 -9.50
CA LEU A 316 -6.46 3.04 -8.58
C LEU A 316 -6.35 1.96 -7.47
N PRO A 317 -7.41 1.57 -6.73
CA PRO A 317 -7.31 0.52 -5.71
C PRO A 317 -6.93 -0.89 -6.20
N ALA A 318 -7.10 -1.17 -7.49
CA ALA A 318 -6.87 -2.48 -8.11
C ALA A 318 -5.59 -2.52 -8.95
N LEU A 319 -4.95 -1.37 -9.18
CA LEU A 319 -3.66 -1.31 -9.84
C LEU A 319 -2.56 -1.66 -8.84
N ASP A 320 -1.51 -2.26 -9.38
CA ASP A 320 -0.23 -2.47 -8.70
C ASP A 320 0.87 -2.01 -9.67
N GLY A 321 2.12 -1.96 -9.24
CA GLY A 321 3.19 -1.72 -10.20
C GLY A 321 3.28 -0.28 -10.71
N ALA A 322 3.72 -0.15 -11.97
CA ALA A 322 3.86 1.10 -12.72
C ALA A 322 2.59 1.90 -12.75
N ASP A 323 1.52 1.23 -13.15
CA ASP A 323 0.27 1.88 -13.45
C ASP A 323 -0.30 2.47 -12.16
N HIS A 324 -0.15 1.76 -11.04
CA HIS A 324 -0.51 2.28 -9.74
C HIS A 324 0.32 3.53 -9.38
N PHE A 325 1.65 3.47 -9.50
CA PHE A 325 2.52 4.60 -9.17
C PHE A 325 2.23 5.81 -10.07
N ARG A 326 2.17 5.59 -11.39
CA ARG A 326 1.88 6.61 -12.39
C ARG A 326 0.52 7.27 -12.15
N PHE A 327 -0.52 6.47 -11.91
CA PHE A 327 -1.86 7.01 -11.61
C PHE A 327 -1.84 7.77 -10.28
N ARG A 328 -1.24 7.21 -9.23
CA ARG A 328 -1.11 7.88 -7.93
C ARG A 328 -0.37 9.22 -8.05
N LYS A 329 0.74 9.27 -8.79
CA LYS A 329 1.53 10.48 -9.05
C LYS A 329 0.72 11.54 -9.79
N ALA A 330 -0.09 11.14 -10.78
CA ALA A 330 -0.97 12.06 -11.49
C ALA A 330 -2.08 12.62 -10.58
N MET A 331 -2.53 11.85 -9.59
CA MET A 331 -3.60 12.26 -8.67
C MET A 331 -3.09 13.00 -7.42
N ALA A 332 -1.83 12.83 -7.05
CA ALA A 332 -1.24 13.40 -5.84
C ALA A 332 -1.38 14.94 -5.72
N PRO A 333 -1.28 15.75 -6.79
CA PRO A 333 -1.49 17.20 -6.70
C PRO A 333 -2.86 17.59 -6.15
N GLY A 334 -3.92 16.82 -6.47
CA GLY A 334 -5.27 17.00 -5.96
C GLY A 334 -5.43 16.77 -4.45
N TYR A 335 -4.43 16.17 -3.80
CA TYR A 335 -4.39 15.93 -2.34
C TYR A 335 -3.19 16.61 -1.67
N SER A 336 -2.50 17.50 -2.38
CA SER A 336 -1.33 18.20 -1.87
C SER A 336 -1.69 19.21 -0.78
N ARG A 337 -0.73 19.52 0.09
CA ARG A 337 -0.91 20.53 1.14
C ARG A 337 -1.36 21.88 0.55
N ALA A 338 -0.69 22.34 -0.50
CA ALA A 338 -1.03 23.58 -1.18
C ALA A 338 -2.45 23.59 -1.75
N ARG A 339 -2.95 22.44 -2.26
CA ARG A 339 -4.34 22.31 -2.71
C ARG A 339 -5.31 22.47 -1.56
N LEU A 340 -5.07 21.77 -0.46
CA LEU A 340 -5.93 21.76 0.71
C LEU A 340 -5.97 23.14 1.40
N GLU A 341 -4.83 23.80 1.55
CA GLU A 341 -4.74 25.17 2.09
C GLU A 341 -5.49 26.18 1.20
N GLY A 342 -5.36 26.06 -0.12
CA GLY A 342 -6.07 26.92 -1.08
C GLY A 342 -7.58 26.70 -1.18
N GLN A 343 -8.12 25.68 -0.51
CA GLN A 343 -9.55 25.32 -0.49
C GLN A 343 -10.18 25.49 0.89
N LEU A 344 -9.45 26.06 1.85
CA LEU A 344 -9.87 26.11 3.26
C LEU A 344 -11.12 26.99 3.47
N ASP A 345 -11.20 28.14 2.80
CA ASP A 345 -12.37 29.03 2.87
C ASP A 345 -13.63 28.36 2.32
N ASP A 346 -13.50 27.65 1.20
CA ASP A 346 -14.60 26.88 0.61
C ASP A 346 -15.02 25.75 1.55
N LEU A 347 -14.07 25.08 2.20
CA LEU A 347 -14.36 24.06 3.21
C LEU A 347 -15.18 24.65 4.37
N TYR A 348 -14.78 25.78 4.96
CA TYR A 348 -15.57 26.42 6.03
C TYR A 348 -16.98 26.81 5.57
N SER A 349 -17.09 27.35 4.36
CA SER A 349 -18.37 27.74 3.76
C SER A 349 -19.30 26.54 3.60
N HIS A 350 -18.79 25.43 3.03
CA HIS A 350 -19.54 24.20 2.86
C HIS A 350 -19.90 23.54 4.20
N THR A 351 -18.98 23.54 5.18
CA THR A 351 -19.27 23.04 6.53
C THR A 351 -20.37 23.87 7.20
N ARG A 352 -20.31 25.21 7.14
CA ARG A 352 -21.39 26.09 7.66
C ARG A 352 -22.72 25.80 6.99
N ALA A 353 -22.75 25.66 5.67
CA ALA A 353 -23.98 25.36 4.93
C ALA A 353 -24.62 24.04 5.39
N GLY A 354 -23.82 22.99 5.61
CA GLY A 354 -24.31 21.71 6.13
C GLY A 354 -24.75 21.77 7.59
N LEU A 355 -24.06 22.57 8.42
CA LEU A 355 -24.43 22.79 9.83
C LEU A 355 -25.71 23.62 9.98
N ALA A 356 -25.99 24.53 9.04
CA ALA A 356 -27.20 25.37 9.05
C ALA A 356 -28.50 24.56 8.92
N GLU A 357 -28.42 23.30 8.46
CA GLU A 357 -29.58 22.39 8.42
C GLU A 357 -29.97 21.83 9.81
N TRP A 358 -29.13 22.02 10.84
CA TRP A 358 -29.32 21.39 12.15
C TRP A 358 -30.08 22.31 13.11
N ASN A 359 -31.15 21.79 13.73
CA ASN A 359 -31.94 22.54 14.71
C ASN A 359 -31.84 21.93 16.11
N VAL A 360 -31.88 22.78 17.13
CA VAL A 360 -31.94 22.34 18.53
C VAL A 360 -33.19 21.47 18.74
N GLY A 361 -32.98 20.30 19.35
CA GLY A 361 -34.02 19.28 19.57
C GLY A 361 -34.05 18.18 18.51
N ASP A 362 -33.43 18.39 17.34
CA ASP A 362 -33.36 17.38 16.30
C ASP A 362 -32.68 16.11 16.82
N THR A 363 -33.19 14.95 16.40
CA THR A 363 -32.58 13.65 16.69
C THR A 363 -32.37 12.90 15.38
N ILE A 364 -31.15 13.00 14.85
CA ILE A 364 -30.79 12.60 13.49
C ILE A 364 -29.92 11.34 13.53
N GLY A 365 -30.04 10.46 12.53
CA GLY A 365 -29.13 9.32 12.39
C GLY A 365 -27.70 9.78 12.14
N ALA A 366 -26.76 9.36 12.98
CA ALA A 366 -25.38 9.86 12.99
C ALA A 366 -24.65 9.67 11.66
N THR A 367 -24.69 8.46 11.09
CA THR A 367 -24.07 8.19 9.79
C THR A 367 -24.67 9.03 8.67
N SER A 368 -26.00 9.19 8.67
CA SER A 368 -26.70 9.99 7.66
C SER A 368 -26.34 11.47 7.79
N MET A 369 -26.29 11.99 9.01
CA MET A 369 -25.90 13.36 9.31
C MET A 369 -24.48 13.66 8.83
N CYS A 370 -23.50 12.86 9.28
CA CYS A 370 -22.09 13.07 8.97
C CYS A 370 -21.76 12.79 7.50
N ARG A 371 -22.36 11.78 6.85
CA ARG A 371 -22.15 11.52 5.42
C ARG A 371 -22.71 12.62 4.54
N ARG A 372 -23.83 13.26 4.91
CA ARG A 372 -24.36 14.41 4.16
C ARG A 372 -23.44 15.62 4.28
N LEU A 373 -23.01 15.94 5.50
CA LEU A 373 -22.08 17.05 5.75
C LEU A 373 -20.80 16.88 4.93
N ILE A 374 -20.12 15.74 5.06
CA ILE A 374 -18.89 15.44 4.32
C ILE A 374 -19.12 15.39 2.80
N ASN A 375 -20.25 14.88 2.32
CA ASN A 375 -20.51 14.86 0.87
C ASN A 375 -20.71 16.28 0.31
N GLY A 376 -21.40 17.14 1.06
CA GLY A 376 -21.58 18.56 0.73
C GLY A 376 -20.28 19.36 0.70
N GLU A 377 -19.22 18.87 1.34
CA GLU A 377 -17.86 19.42 1.25
C GLU A 377 -17.06 18.78 0.11
N VAL A 378 -16.96 17.45 0.11
CA VAL A 378 -16.07 16.71 -0.80
C VAL A 378 -16.49 16.88 -2.26
N SER A 379 -17.78 16.85 -2.58
CA SER A 379 -18.19 16.90 -3.98
C SER A 379 -17.91 18.23 -4.68
N PRO A 380 -18.24 19.41 -4.12
CA PRO A 380 -17.84 20.68 -4.73
C PRO A 380 -16.32 20.87 -4.71
N LEU A 381 -15.61 20.50 -3.63
CA LEU A 381 -14.16 20.73 -3.54
C LEU A 381 -13.33 19.88 -4.51
N MET A 382 -13.75 18.64 -4.77
CA MET A 382 -12.96 17.69 -5.55
C MET A 382 -13.39 17.58 -7.01
N ILE A 383 -14.66 17.81 -7.31
CA ILE A 383 -15.22 17.61 -8.66
C ILE A 383 -16.16 18.74 -9.08
N SER A 384 -16.11 19.91 -8.43
CA SER A 384 -16.91 21.12 -8.73
C SER A 384 -18.41 20.89 -8.95
N VAL A 385 -18.99 19.87 -8.33
CA VAL A 385 -20.39 19.45 -8.55
C VAL A 385 -21.07 19.18 -7.21
N ASP A 386 -22.30 19.66 -7.06
CA ASP A 386 -23.21 19.16 -6.03
C ASP A 386 -23.75 17.78 -6.42
N SER A 387 -23.52 16.81 -5.54
CA SER A 387 -23.89 15.40 -5.70
C SER A 387 -24.85 14.90 -4.62
N GLN A 388 -25.40 15.81 -3.79
CA GLN A 388 -26.20 15.44 -2.63
C GLN A 388 -27.47 14.66 -3.00
N ASP A 389 -28.04 14.92 -4.18
CA ASP A 389 -29.20 14.20 -4.73
C ASP A 389 -28.85 12.80 -5.29
N LEU A 390 -27.56 12.51 -5.51
CA LEU A 390 -27.08 11.26 -6.12
C LEU A 390 -26.44 10.30 -5.11
N ILE A 391 -25.91 10.81 -3.99
CA ILE A 391 -25.03 10.05 -3.08
C ILE A 391 -25.66 8.78 -2.50
N ASP A 392 -26.95 8.83 -2.14
CA ASP A 392 -27.65 7.66 -1.58
C ASP A 392 -27.81 6.54 -2.61
N ASP A 393 -28.18 6.89 -3.85
CA ASP A 393 -28.33 5.94 -4.94
C ASP A 393 -26.97 5.35 -5.35
N LEU A 394 -25.91 6.16 -5.37
CA LEU A 394 -24.53 5.71 -5.63
C LEU A 394 -24.01 4.80 -4.51
N THR A 395 -24.29 5.13 -3.25
CA THR A 395 -23.85 4.34 -2.08
C THR A 395 -24.53 2.98 -2.03
N GLU A 396 -25.84 2.92 -2.27
CA GLU A 396 -26.55 1.64 -2.33
C GLU A 396 -26.07 0.80 -3.53
N TYR A 397 -25.81 1.44 -4.69
CA TYR A 397 -25.25 0.75 -5.85
C TYR A 397 -23.86 0.17 -5.56
N LYS A 398 -22.95 0.98 -4.98
CA LYS A 398 -21.62 0.55 -4.51
C LYS A 398 -21.72 -0.63 -3.56
N THR A 399 -22.58 -0.52 -2.54
CA THR A 399 -22.75 -1.56 -1.51
C THR A 399 -23.26 -2.86 -2.13
N ARG A 400 -24.21 -2.79 -3.07
CA ARG A 400 -24.65 -3.97 -3.82
C ARG A 400 -23.54 -4.56 -4.68
N ALA A 401 -22.74 -3.73 -5.34
CA ALA A 401 -21.60 -4.17 -6.15
C ALA A 401 -20.55 -4.91 -5.29
N LEU A 402 -20.15 -4.33 -4.16
CA LEU A 402 -19.20 -4.95 -3.22
C LEU A 402 -19.73 -6.28 -2.67
N THR A 403 -20.99 -6.32 -2.23
CA THR A 403 -21.58 -7.55 -1.65
C THR A 403 -21.75 -8.69 -2.67
N THR A 404 -21.89 -8.38 -3.96
CA THR A 404 -22.09 -9.37 -5.02
C THR A 404 -20.80 -9.79 -5.73
N HIS A 405 -19.87 -8.88 -5.96
CA HIS A 405 -18.66 -9.11 -6.79
C HIS A 405 -17.38 -9.26 -5.96
N VAL A 406 -17.32 -8.63 -4.78
CA VAL A 406 -16.13 -8.66 -3.91
C VAL A 406 -16.33 -9.66 -2.78
N LEU A 407 -17.29 -9.39 -1.88
CA LEU A 407 -17.58 -10.27 -0.74
C LEU A 407 -18.26 -11.58 -1.16
N LYS A 408 -18.82 -11.64 -2.37
CA LYS A 408 -19.52 -12.81 -2.97
C LYS A 408 -20.60 -13.41 -2.06
N VAL A 409 -21.17 -12.62 -1.14
CA VAL A 409 -22.20 -13.05 -0.16
C VAL A 409 -23.59 -13.07 -0.76
N LEU A 410 -23.77 -12.35 -1.86
CA LEU A 410 -25.03 -12.18 -2.57
C LEU A 410 -24.85 -12.59 -4.05
N PRO A 411 -25.86 -13.22 -4.70
CA PRO A 411 -25.76 -13.59 -6.11
C PRO A 411 -25.60 -12.38 -7.05
N LYS A 412 -24.78 -12.52 -8.10
CA LYS A 412 -24.49 -11.45 -9.07
C LYS A 412 -25.75 -10.85 -9.72
N PHE A 413 -26.82 -11.64 -9.93
CA PHE A 413 -28.06 -11.15 -10.55
C PHE A 413 -28.75 -10.03 -9.75
N MET A 414 -28.50 -9.91 -8.45
CA MET A 414 -29.13 -8.88 -7.61
C MET A 414 -28.67 -7.45 -7.96
N LEU A 415 -27.53 -7.32 -8.64
CA LEU A 415 -27.08 -6.05 -9.20
C LEU A 415 -27.87 -5.63 -10.46
N HIS A 416 -28.60 -6.55 -11.07
CA HIS A 416 -29.38 -6.31 -12.29
C HIS A 416 -30.88 -6.09 -12.04
N THR A 417 -31.30 -5.97 -10.79
CA THR A 417 -32.69 -5.63 -10.44
C THR A 417 -33.11 -4.26 -10.98
N PRO A 418 -34.40 -4.01 -11.26
CA PRO A 418 -34.85 -2.71 -11.79
C PRO A 418 -34.42 -1.51 -10.93
N GLY A 419 -34.45 -1.66 -9.60
CA GLY A 419 -33.95 -0.65 -8.66
C GLY A 419 -32.46 -0.37 -8.85
N MET A 420 -31.61 -1.39 -8.95
CA MET A 420 -30.17 -1.20 -9.16
C MET A 420 -29.87 -0.60 -10.54
N ARG A 421 -30.60 -1.00 -11.58
CA ARG A 421 -30.47 -0.39 -12.92
C ARG A 421 -30.82 1.10 -12.90
N ARG A 422 -31.84 1.50 -12.14
CA ARG A 422 -32.19 2.92 -11.92
C ARG A 422 -31.05 3.66 -11.22
N ARG A 423 -30.54 3.10 -10.12
CA ARG A 423 -29.45 3.70 -9.32
C ARG A 423 -28.15 3.85 -10.12
N ARG A 424 -27.82 2.86 -10.95
CA ARG A 424 -26.66 2.90 -11.87
C ARG A 424 -26.68 4.13 -12.77
N LYS A 425 -27.86 4.66 -13.15
CA LYS A 425 -27.96 5.88 -13.98
C LYS A 425 -27.36 7.11 -13.28
N GLY A 426 -27.26 7.11 -11.94
CA GLY A 426 -26.60 8.18 -11.18
C GLY A 426 -25.14 8.37 -11.56
N ILE A 427 -24.43 7.30 -11.96
CA ILE A 427 -23.03 7.38 -12.42
C ILE A 427 -22.95 8.20 -13.72
N GLY A 428 -23.86 7.94 -14.67
CA GLY A 428 -23.92 8.68 -15.93
C GLY A 428 -24.27 10.16 -15.71
N LYS A 429 -25.26 10.44 -14.86
CA LYS A 429 -25.65 11.80 -14.50
C LYS A 429 -24.50 12.57 -13.84
N LEU A 430 -23.75 11.93 -12.96
CA LEU A 430 -22.58 12.54 -12.33
C LEU A 430 -21.52 12.90 -13.37
N LEU A 431 -21.18 11.95 -14.25
CA LEU A 431 -20.21 12.16 -15.32
C LEU A 431 -20.61 13.33 -16.23
N GLU A 432 -21.89 13.37 -16.64
CA GLU A 432 -22.46 14.46 -17.44
C GLU A 432 -22.35 15.82 -16.72
N ARG A 433 -22.64 15.88 -15.41
CA ARG A 433 -22.48 17.11 -14.61
C ARG A 433 -21.03 17.56 -14.54
N VAL A 434 -20.12 16.63 -14.23
CA VAL A 434 -18.68 16.94 -14.14
C VAL A 434 -18.18 17.46 -15.49
N GLN A 435 -18.37 16.72 -16.57
CA GLN A 435 -17.96 17.17 -17.91
C GLN A 435 -18.60 18.50 -18.31
N GLY A 436 -19.85 18.72 -17.89
CA GLY A 436 -20.60 19.95 -18.16
C GLY A 436 -20.18 21.17 -17.34
N VAL A 437 -19.36 21.02 -16.28
CA VAL A 437 -18.76 22.14 -15.52
C VAL A 437 -17.24 22.26 -15.70
N HIS A 438 -16.60 21.23 -16.27
CA HIS A 438 -15.15 21.17 -16.55
C HIS A 438 -14.81 21.53 -18.00
N THR A 439 -15.60 22.39 -18.63
CA THR A 439 -15.23 22.92 -19.95
C THR A 439 -14.17 24.01 -19.81
N ALA A 440 -13.33 24.20 -20.83
CA ALA A 440 -12.29 25.24 -20.83
C ALA A 440 -12.86 26.65 -20.54
N ALA A 441 -14.08 26.93 -20.96
CA ALA A 441 -14.75 28.21 -20.68
C ALA A 441 -15.17 28.37 -19.22
N GLN A 442 -15.63 27.30 -18.56
CA GLN A 442 -16.10 27.35 -17.18
C GLN A 442 -14.96 27.28 -16.16
N ARG A 443 -13.86 26.60 -16.51
CA ARG A 443 -12.68 26.47 -15.64
C ARG A 443 -11.68 27.62 -15.80
N ALA A 444 -11.90 28.54 -16.73
CA ALA A 444 -11.03 29.69 -16.93
C ALA A 444 -10.94 30.55 -15.65
N GLY A 445 -9.72 30.64 -15.09
CA GLY A 445 -9.44 31.41 -13.87
C GLY A 445 -9.88 30.73 -12.57
N GLN A 446 -10.41 29.50 -12.62
CA GLN A 446 -10.78 28.74 -11.44
C GLN A 446 -9.60 27.92 -10.92
N PRO A 447 -9.47 27.71 -9.60
CA PRO A 447 -8.50 26.76 -9.06
C PRO A 447 -8.79 25.36 -9.59
N ARG A 448 -7.76 24.65 -10.07
CA ARG A 448 -7.91 23.26 -10.54
C ARG A 448 -8.50 22.36 -9.46
N ASP A 449 -9.23 21.30 -9.80
CA ASP A 449 -9.66 20.27 -8.85
C ASP A 449 -9.23 18.87 -9.31
N LEU A 450 -9.67 17.83 -8.61
CA LEU A 450 -9.31 16.45 -8.95
C LEU A 450 -9.92 16.01 -10.29
N ALA A 451 -11.11 16.52 -10.64
CA ALA A 451 -11.73 16.23 -11.91
C ALA A 451 -10.94 16.85 -13.07
N ASP A 452 -10.42 18.08 -12.94
CA ASP A 452 -9.51 18.66 -13.92
C ASP A 452 -8.27 17.77 -14.14
N ASP A 453 -7.67 17.26 -13.06
CA ASP A 453 -6.46 16.43 -13.13
C ASP A 453 -6.76 15.08 -13.82
N LEU A 454 -7.91 14.47 -13.52
CA LEU A 454 -8.37 13.25 -14.20
C LEU A 454 -8.69 13.47 -15.68
N LEU A 455 -9.37 14.57 -16.01
CA LEU A 455 -9.72 14.90 -17.40
C LEU A 455 -8.48 15.25 -18.21
N SER A 456 -7.54 16.02 -17.65
CA SER A 456 -6.25 16.29 -18.28
C SER A 456 -5.42 15.02 -18.50
N LEU A 457 -5.41 14.10 -17.52
CA LEU A 457 -4.74 12.81 -17.68
C LEU A 457 -5.37 12.01 -18.83
N HIS A 458 -6.70 11.93 -18.88
CA HIS A 458 -7.42 11.28 -19.98
C HIS A 458 -7.11 11.92 -21.33
N GLU A 459 -7.09 13.25 -21.43
CA GLU A 459 -6.77 13.97 -22.67
C GLU A 459 -5.33 13.74 -23.13
N SER A 460 -4.37 13.76 -22.19
CA SER A 460 -2.95 13.58 -22.49
C SER A 460 -2.55 12.14 -22.81
N ASP A 461 -3.21 11.15 -22.19
CA ASP A 461 -2.99 9.74 -22.44
C ASP A 461 -4.31 8.93 -22.30
N PRO A 462 -5.14 8.92 -23.36
CA PRO A 462 -6.39 8.18 -23.36
C PRO A 462 -6.20 6.66 -23.28
N GLN A 463 -5.01 6.15 -23.59
CA GLN A 463 -4.70 4.73 -23.49
C GLN A 463 -4.47 4.33 -22.04
N PHE A 464 -3.79 5.17 -21.26
CA PHE A 464 -3.56 4.94 -19.83
C PHE A 464 -4.83 5.14 -18.99
N LEU A 465 -5.57 6.23 -19.23
CA LEU A 465 -6.86 6.47 -18.58
C LEU A 465 -7.98 6.54 -19.62
N PRO A 466 -8.57 5.41 -20.03
CA PRO A 466 -9.69 5.40 -20.99
C PRO A 466 -10.93 6.09 -20.44
N GLU A 467 -11.79 6.59 -21.35
CA GLU A 467 -13.06 7.26 -20.98
C GLU A 467 -13.95 6.36 -20.10
N SER A 468 -13.91 5.04 -20.33
CA SER A 468 -14.65 4.06 -19.53
C SER A 468 -14.23 4.05 -18.06
N ASN A 469 -12.98 4.40 -17.75
CA ASN A 469 -12.45 4.47 -16.39
C ASN A 469 -12.83 5.76 -15.67
N LEU A 470 -13.13 6.86 -16.39
CA LEU A 470 -13.59 8.11 -15.79
C LEU A 470 -14.85 7.92 -14.94
N ARG A 471 -15.72 6.97 -15.30
CA ARG A 471 -16.91 6.60 -14.52
C ARG A 471 -16.58 6.24 -13.08
N PHE A 472 -15.54 5.44 -12.88
CA PHE A 472 -15.11 5.09 -11.53
C PHE A 472 -14.30 6.23 -10.92
N ALA A 473 -13.32 6.76 -11.65
CA ALA A 473 -12.39 7.76 -11.15
C ALA A 473 -13.12 9.01 -10.60
N LEU A 474 -14.15 9.50 -11.30
CA LEU A 474 -14.94 10.65 -10.89
C LEU A 474 -16.01 10.32 -9.83
N THR A 475 -16.39 9.04 -9.68
CA THR A 475 -17.27 8.61 -8.58
C THR A 475 -16.46 8.33 -7.30
N ALA A 476 -15.16 8.08 -7.40
CA ALA A 476 -14.31 7.69 -6.28
C ALA A 476 -14.29 8.71 -5.11
N PRO A 477 -14.25 10.05 -5.34
CA PRO A 477 -14.38 11.03 -4.27
C PRO A 477 -15.67 10.89 -3.47
N LEU A 478 -16.79 10.57 -4.12
CA LEU A 478 -18.08 10.35 -3.46
C LEU A 478 -18.10 9.03 -2.67
N ILE A 479 -17.34 8.03 -3.11
CA ILE A 479 -17.15 6.80 -2.34
C ILE A 479 -16.31 7.10 -1.08
N ALA A 480 -15.30 7.95 -1.20
CA ALA A 480 -14.46 8.40 -0.10
C ALA A 480 -15.24 9.27 0.89
N SER A 481 -16.14 10.16 0.42
CA SER A 481 -16.98 10.99 1.28
C SER A 481 -17.85 10.16 2.23
N VAL A 482 -18.33 9.00 1.78
CA VAL A 482 -19.06 8.04 2.64
C VAL A 482 -18.18 7.49 3.76
N TYR A 483 -16.93 7.12 3.46
CA TYR A 483 -15.99 6.59 4.45
C TYR A 483 -15.56 7.66 5.44
N LEU A 484 -15.28 8.88 4.98
CA LEU A 484 -14.97 10.01 5.84
C LEU A 484 -16.18 10.43 6.69
N GLY A 485 -17.39 10.38 6.15
CA GLY A 485 -18.61 10.58 6.93
C GLY A 485 -18.80 9.53 8.03
N ASP A 486 -18.42 8.27 7.77
CA ASP A 486 -18.40 7.24 8.82
C ASP A 486 -17.32 7.53 9.88
N ALA A 487 -16.13 7.97 9.46
CA ALA A 487 -15.05 8.40 10.36
C ALA A 487 -15.50 9.55 11.28
N LEU A 488 -16.14 10.57 10.71
CA LEU A 488 -16.70 11.69 11.45
C LEU A 488 -17.78 11.21 12.42
N SER A 489 -18.63 10.25 12.03
CA SER A 489 -19.67 9.72 12.91
C SER A 489 -19.10 8.99 14.13
N PHE A 490 -17.98 8.27 14.00
CA PHE A 490 -17.27 7.66 15.12
C PHE A 490 -16.56 8.72 15.98
N ALA A 491 -15.92 9.70 15.36
CA ALA A 491 -15.24 10.78 16.06
C ALA A 491 -16.22 11.61 16.90
N VAL A 492 -17.36 12.01 16.34
CA VAL A 492 -18.42 12.72 17.08
C VAL A 492 -19.01 11.84 18.18
N TYR A 493 -19.16 10.53 17.96
CA TYR A 493 -19.58 9.59 19.01
C TYR A 493 -18.58 9.57 20.17
N ALA A 494 -17.29 9.46 19.88
CA ALA A 494 -16.23 9.46 20.89
C ALA A 494 -16.20 10.80 21.64
N MET A 495 -16.36 11.92 20.94
CA MET A 495 -16.36 13.27 21.51
C MET A 495 -17.56 13.44 22.46
N ALA A 496 -18.77 13.10 21.99
CA ALA A 496 -19.99 13.14 22.80
C ALA A 496 -20.00 12.12 23.97
N SER A 497 -19.13 11.12 23.94
CA SER A 497 -18.98 10.12 25.01
C SER A 497 -17.89 10.48 26.02
N GLN A 498 -17.09 11.53 25.76
CA GLN A 498 -15.93 11.94 26.57
C GLN A 498 -16.04 13.44 26.90
N PRO A 499 -16.82 13.83 27.93
CA PRO A 499 -17.09 15.24 28.24
C PRO A 499 -15.83 16.09 28.44
N GLU A 500 -14.81 15.55 29.11
CA GLU A 500 -13.53 16.24 29.31
C GLU A 500 -12.82 16.56 27.99
N LEU A 501 -12.79 15.60 27.06
CA LEU A 501 -12.19 15.82 25.74
C LEU A 501 -13.04 16.74 24.88
N TYR A 502 -14.37 16.67 24.99
CA TYR A 502 -15.28 17.63 24.35
C TYR A 502 -14.91 19.05 24.79
N GLU A 503 -14.84 19.32 26.10
CA GLU A 503 -14.52 20.65 26.62
C GLU A 503 -13.15 21.16 26.15
N ARG A 504 -12.14 20.29 26.09
CA ARG A 504 -10.81 20.65 25.58
C ARG A 504 -10.82 20.96 24.08
N ILE A 505 -11.54 20.19 23.26
CA ILE A 505 -11.72 20.45 21.83
C ILE A 505 -12.52 21.75 21.62
N THR A 506 -13.55 22.00 22.44
CA THR A 506 -14.28 23.27 22.42
C THR A 506 -13.34 24.43 22.75
N ALA A 507 -12.46 24.30 23.74
CA ALA A 507 -11.50 25.37 24.07
C ALA A 507 -10.54 25.69 22.91
N GLU A 508 -10.03 24.67 22.19
CA GLU A 508 -9.26 24.87 20.95
C GLU A 508 -10.10 25.59 19.89
N ALA A 509 -11.34 25.14 19.68
CA ALA A 509 -12.23 25.73 18.69
C ALA A 509 -12.61 27.18 19.04
N GLU A 510 -12.73 27.52 20.32
CA GLU A 510 -13.03 28.89 20.75
C GLU A 510 -11.83 29.81 20.58
N ALA A 511 -10.62 29.32 20.85
CA ALA A 511 -9.40 30.09 20.63
C ALA A 511 -9.15 30.31 19.13
N LEU A 512 -9.33 29.28 18.31
CA LEU A 512 -8.99 29.32 16.89
C LEU A 512 -9.99 30.14 16.06
N PHE A 513 -11.28 30.07 16.39
CA PHE A 513 -12.33 30.79 15.66
C PHE A 513 -12.73 32.13 16.33
N ALA A 514 -11.93 32.64 17.27
CA ALA A 514 -12.25 33.85 18.03
C ALA A 514 -12.47 35.09 17.13
N ASP A 515 -11.66 35.20 16.08
CA ASP A 515 -11.64 36.34 15.15
C ASP A 515 -12.22 35.99 13.76
N GLY A 516 -12.98 34.88 13.66
CA GLY A 516 -13.58 34.40 12.42
C GLY A 516 -12.96 33.08 11.92
N ASP A 517 -13.00 32.86 10.61
CA ASP A 517 -12.41 31.67 10.01
C ASP A 517 -10.87 31.77 10.04
N PRO A 518 -10.17 30.75 10.59
CA PRO A 518 -8.72 30.79 10.72
C PRO A 518 -8.05 30.57 9.37
N ALA A 519 -6.97 31.31 9.11
CA ALA A 519 -6.16 31.15 7.92
C ALA A 519 -5.35 29.84 7.98
N PRO A 520 -4.84 29.33 6.84
CA PRO A 520 -4.04 28.09 6.83
C PRO A 520 -2.87 28.09 7.81
N GLU A 521 -2.20 29.22 8.00
CA GLU A 521 -1.10 29.42 8.94
C GLU A 521 -1.50 29.34 10.42
N ASP A 522 -2.78 29.54 10.74
CA ASP A 522 -3.30 29.49 12.11
C ASP A 522 -3.58 28.04 12.55
N ILE A 523 -3.81 27.12 11.60
CA ILE A 523 -4.00 25.69 11.86
C ILE A 523 -2.64 24.99 11.98
N THR A 524 -2.00 25.15 13.13
CA THR A 524 -0.73 24.51 13.46
C THR A 524 -0.93 23.25 14.29
N PRO A 525 0.03 22.31 14.32
CA PRO A 525 -0.03 21.16 15.23
C PRO A 525 -0.28 21.55 16.69
N GLU A 526 0.21 22.72 17.12
CA GLU A 526 0.05 23.24 18.48
C GLU A 526 -1.34 23.84 18.72
N SER A 527 -1.95 24.51 17.73
CA SER A 527 -3.26 25.14 17.89
C SER A 527 -4.42 24.14 17.88
N VAL A 528 -4.19 22.93 17.33
CA VAL A 528 -5.17 21.83 17.29
C VAL A 528 -4.63 20.54 17.93
N ASP A 529 -3.72 20.63 18.90
CA ASP A 529 -3.04 19.47 19.50
C ASP A 529 -4.00 18.41 20.06
N VAL A 530 -4.99 18.82 20.86
CA VAL A 530 -6.01 17.93 21.43
C VAL A 530 -6.86 17.32 20.31
N THR A 531 -7.36 18.13 19.38
CA THR A 531 -8.19 17.66 18.27
C THR A 531 -7.44 16.68 17.37
N ARG A 532 -6.17 16.97 17.05
CA ARG A 532 -5.29 16.10 16.26
C ARG A 532 -5.09 14.76 16.97
N ARG A 533 -4.68 14.77 18.24
CA ARG A 533 -4.48 13.54 19.04
C ARG A 533 -5.79 12.76 19.22
N PHE A 534 -6.91 13.46 19.33
CA PHE A 534 -8.24 12.87 19.36
C PHE A 534 -8.61 12.15 18.07
N ILE A 535 -8.34 12.75 16.90
CA ILE A 535 -8.56 12.13 15.60
C ILE A 535 -7.69 10.87 15.46
N MET A 536 -6.42 10.93 15.85
CA MET A 536 -5.53 9.77 15.84
C MET A 536 -6.09 8.61 16.69
N GLU A 537 -6.58 8.89 17.91
CA GLU A 537 -7.16 7.85 18.77
C GLU A 537 -8.46 7.30 18.20
N SER A 538 -9.29 8.17 17.62
CA SER A 538 -10.51 7.77 16.93
C SER A 538 -10.21 6.82 15.77
N MET A 539 -9.16 7.09 14.98
CA MET A 539 -8.77 6.25 13.85
C MET A 539 -8.09 4.94 14.28
N ARG A 540 -7.44 4.91 15.45
CA ARG A 540 -6.94 3.67 16.06
C ARG A 540 -8.07 2.77 16.52
N ILE A 541 -9.05 3.32 17.25
CA ILE A 541 -10.15 2.53 17.82
C ILE A 541 -11.19 2.18 16.76
N TYR A 542 -11.49 3.11 15.84
CA TYR A 542 -12.53 2.96 14.82
C TYR A 542 -11.98 3.08 13.39
N PRO A 543 -11.06 2.19 12.97
CA PRO A 543 -10.49 2.21 11.62
C PRO A 543 -11.55 1.83 10.59
N ILE A 544 -11.88 2.74 9.67
CA ILE A 544 -12.98 2.54 8.70
C ILE A 544 -12.76 1.35 7.78
N VAL A 545 -11.50 1.08 7.42
CA VAL A 545 -11.08 -0.06 6.61
C VAL A 545 -10.02 -0.85 7.40
N PRO A 546 -10.43 -1.80 8.26
CA PRO A 546 -9.54 -2.46 9.21
C PRO A 546 -8.64 -3.54 8.59
N MET A 547 -8.91 -3.92 7.34
CA MET A 547 -8.17 -4.95 6.63
C MET A 547 -8.12 -4.66 5.13
N SER A 548 -7.09 -5.17 4.47
CA SER A 548 -6.97 -5.22 3.02
C SER A 548 -6.88 -6.67 2.53
N VAL A 549 -7.28 -6.90 1.28
CA VAL A 549 -7.21 -8.23 0.67
C VAL A 549 -6.26 -8.18 -0.51
N ARG A 550 -5.40 -9.20 -0.61
CA ARG A 550 -4.44 -9.39 -1.68
C ARG A 550 -4.46 -10.84 -2.14
N LYS A 551 -3.96 -11.09 -3.34
CA LYS A 551 -3.64 -12.44 -3.80
C LYS A 551 -2.15 -12.70 -3.65
N VAL A 552 -1.81 -13.85 -3.08
CA VAL A 552 -0.43 -14.34 -3.02
C VAL A 552 -0.03 -14.79 -4.43
N MET A 553 0.92 -14.10 -5.02
CA MET A 553 1.39 -14.35 -6.38
C MET A 553 2.47 -15.41 -6.43
N ASN A 554 3.26 -15.53 -5.36
CA ASN A 554 4.34 -16.49 -5.20
C ASN A 554 4.34 -17.00 -3.75
N ALA A 555 4.68 -18.27 -3.55
CA ALA A 555 4.86 -18.79 -2.18
C ALA A 555 5.89 -17.95 -1.43
N CYS A 556 5.54 -17.53 -0.21
CA CYS A 556 6.38 -16.68 0.65
C CYS A 556 6.24 -17.11 2.10
N VAL A 557 7.23 -16.78 2.93
CA VAL A 557 7.22 -17.07 4.36
C VAL A 557 6.97 -15.78 5.12
N VAL A 558 6.01 -15.81 6.05
CA VAL A 558 5.68 -14.69 6.94
C VAL A 558 5.64 -15.23 8.36
N GLU A 559 6.45 -14.71 9.27
CA GLU A 559 6.49 -15.16 10.68
C GLU A 559 6.68 -16.69 10.83
N ASP A 560 7.56 -17.28 10.00
CA ASP A 560 7.78 -18.73 9.85
C ASP A 560 6.63 -19.54 9.24
N TYR A 561 5.60 -18.90 8.69
CA TYR A 561 4.48 -19.58 8.01
C TYR A 561 4.57 -19.43 6.50
N GLU A 562 4.57 -20.55 5.77
CA GLU A 562 4.54 -20.53 4.31
C GLU A 562 3.13 -20.26 3.79
N LEU A 563 2.93 -19.11 3.17
CA LEU A 563 1.70 -18.73 2.49
C LEU A 563 1.66 -19.38 1.10
N PRO A 564 0.56 -20.09 0.76
CA PRO A 564 0.49 -20.78 -0.51
C PRO A 564 0.22 -19.80 -1.67
N GLU A 565 0.86 -20.06 -2.81
CA GLU A 565 0.58 -19.37 -4.06
C GLU A 565 -0.91 -19.46 -4.44
N GLY A 566 -1.45 -18.35 -4.97
CA GLY A 566 -2.84 -18.23 -5.40
C GLY A 566 -3.84 -18.00 -4.26
N ALA A 567 -3.39 -18.00 -3.00
CA ALA A 567 -4.25 -17.75 -1.85
C ALA A 567 -4.76 -16.31 -1.77
N GLU A 568 -5.99 -16.14 -1.26
CA GLU A 568 -6.50 -14.83 -0.81
C GLU A 568 -5.96 -14.57 0.60
N LEU A 569 -5.08 -13.56 0.70
CA LEU A 569 -4.49 -13.07 1.93
C LEU A 569 -5.26 -11.86 2.44
N PHE A 570 -5.71 -11.94 3.69
CA PHE A 570 -6.36 -10.87 4.43
C PHE A 570 -5.33 -10.26 5.36
N ILE A 571 -4.88 -9.05 5.04
CA ILE A 571 -3.97 -8.28 5.89
C ILE A 571 -4.84 -7.51 6.87
N ALA A 572 -4.93 -8.00 8.11
CA ALA A 572 -5.68 -7.37 9.18
C ALA A 572 -4.84 -6.24 9.81
N GLN A 573 -4.57 -5.19 9.01
CA GLN A 573 -3.62 -4.14 9.38
C GLN A 573 -3.95 -3.44 10.70
N SER A 574 -5.23 -3.35 11.06
CA SER A 574 -5.69 -2.74 12.30
C SER A 574 -5.85 -3.73 13.47
N ALA A 575 -5.47 -4.99 13.33
CA ALA A 575 -5.43 -5.93 14.47
C ALA A 575 -4.45 -5.43 15.54
N ALA A 576 -3.27 -4.93 15.11
CA ALA A 576 -2.26 -4.37 15.99
C ALA A 576 -2.77 -3.18 16.83
N HIS A 577 -3.79 -2.45 16.35
CA HIS A 577 -4.45 -1.40 17.14
C HIS A 577 -5.05 -1.92 18.45
N TYR A 578 -5.36 -3.21 18.54
CA TYR A 578 -6.00 -3.84 19.69
C TYR A 578 -5.09 -4.78 20.49
N MET A 579 -3.80 -4.85 20.17
CA MET A 579 -2.83 -5.69 20.85
C MET A 579 -2.13 -4.91 21.97
N ALA A 580 -2.05 -5.49 23.18
CA ALA A 580 -1.60 -4.78 24.38
C ALA A 580 -0.08 -4.56 24.46
N ASP A 581 0.69 -5.34 23.70
CA ASP A 581 2.13 -5.18 23.46
C ASP A 581 2.43 -3.97 22.55
N VAL A 582 1.49 -3.60 21.68
CA VAL A 582 1.58 -2.41 20.83
C VAL A 582 0.97 -1.18 21.50
N PHE A 583 -0.26 -1.30 22.00
CA PHE A 583 -1.02 -0.22 22.66
C PHE A 583 -1.47 -0.69 24.05
N PRO A 584 -0.80 -0.29 25.14
CA PRO A 584 -1.20 -0.64 26.49
C PRO A 584 -2.65 -0.22 26.80
N GLU A 585 -3.43 -1.06 27.48
CA GLU A 585 -4.89 -0.85 27.65
C GLU A 585 -5.62 -0.58 26.30
N PRO A 586 -5.55 -1.48 25.32
CA PRO A 586 -5.86 -1.16 23.91
C PRO A 586 -7.31 -0.70 23.67
N THR A 587 -8.25 -1.03 24.55
CA THR A 587 -9.65 -0.61 24.43
C THR A 587 -9.96 0.74 25.07
N LYS A 588 -9.01 1.32 25.81
CA LYS A 588 -9.15 2.64 26.44
C LYS A 588 -8.91 3.73 25.40
N PHE A 589 -9.86 4.65 25.28
CA PHE A 589 -9.72 5.85 24.45
C PHE A 589 -8.82 6.85 25.18
N ASP A 590 -7.58 6.94 24.75
CA ASP A 590 -6.51 7.68 25.39
C ASP A 590 -5.70 8.48 24.36
N ILE A 591 -5.92 9.79 24.32
CA ILE A 591 -5.25 10.70 23.37
C ILE A 591 -3.81 11.01 23.77
N ASP A 592 -3.40 10.67 25.00
CA ASP A 592 -2.06 10.98 25.50
C ASP A 592 -1.02 9.95 25.00
N ARG A 593 -1.48 8.88 24.30
CA ARG A 593 -0.64 7.93 23.53
C ARG A 593 0.29 8.61 22.53
N TYR A 594 -0.09 9.79 22.08
CA TYR A 594 0.58 10.52 21.01
C TYR A 594 1.46 11.66 21.53
N LEU A 595 1.57 11.82 22.85
CA LEU A 595 2.55 12.74 23.43
C LEU A 595 3.97 12.25 23.18
N PRO A 596 4.98 13.15 23.14
CA PRO A 596 6.37 12.81 22.86
C PRO A 596 6.95 11.69 23.73
N ASP A 597 6.50 11.58 24.98
CA ASP A 597 6.99 10.56 25.92
C ASP A 597 6.49 9.15 25.60
N ARG A 598 5.41 9.02 24.82
CA ARG A 598 4.77 7.74 24.48
C ARG A 598 4.90 7.38 23.01
N ASN A 599 4.65 8.33 22.10
CA ASN A 599 4.83 8.19 20.65
C ASN A 599 4.33 6.85 20.07
N GLU A 600 3.24 6.28 20.61
CA GLU A 600 2.80 4.91 20.27
C GLU A 600 2.41 4.78 18.77
N HIS A 601 2.09 5.89 18.12
CA HIS A 601 1.82 5.97 16.68
C HIS A 601 3.04 5.73 15.77
N LEU A 602 4.27 5.80 16.29
CA LEU A 602 5.48 5.47 15.53
C LEU A 602 5.66 3.95 15.37
N SER A 603 4.90 3.15 16.12
CA SER A 603 4.90 1.70 15.96
C SER A 603 4.39 1.30 14.57
N PRO A 604 4.96 0.26 13.92
CA PRO A 604 4.41 -0.32 12.70
C PRO A 604 2.99 -0.90 12.90
N GLY A 605 2.53 -1.04 14.14
CA GLY A 605 1.16 -1.39 14.46
C GLY A 605 0.13 -0.27 14.21
N TYR A 606 0.53 1.00 14.12
CA TYR A 606 -0.38 2.10 13.83
C TYR A 606 -0.63 2.26 12.31
N ALA A 607 -1.59 1.49 11.78
CA ALA A 607 -1.91 1.49 10.35
C ALA A 607 -3.39 1.83 10.00
N PRO A 608 -3.92 3.01 10.38
CA PRO A 608 -5.31 3.38 10.08
C PRO A 608 -5.57 3.67 8.58
N PHE A 609 -4.52 3.95 7.80
CA PHE A 609 -4.63 4.36 6.40
C PHE A 609 -4.15 3.31 5.39
N GLY A 610 -4.01 2.06 5.82
CA GLY A 610 -3.41 1.00 5.01
C GLY A 610 -1.88 0.95 5.16
N LEU A 611 -1.23 0.23 4.25
CA LEU A 611 0.20 -0.10 4.30
C LEU A 611 0.85 0.09 2.93
N GLY A 612 2.15 0.37 2.93
CA GLY A 612 3.03 0.43 1.77
C GLY A 612 2.59 1.43 0.71
N THR A 613 2.84 1.09 -0.55
CA THR A 613 2.49 1.90 -1.73
C THR A 613 0.98 2.16 -1.85
N HIS A 614 0.15 1.32 -1.22
CA HIS A 614 -1.32 1.42 -1.20
C HIS A 614 -1.88 2.20 -0.01
N THR A 615 -1.05 2.92 0.74
CA THR A 615 -1.50 3.84 1.79
C THR A 615 -2.45 4.91 1.22
N CYS A 616 -3.51 5.26 1.95
CA CYS A 616 -4.55 6.20 1.50
C CYS A 616 -3.94 7.49 0.93
N LEU A 617 -4.31 7.83 -0.32
CA LEU A 617 -3.84 9.06 -0.98
C LEU A 617 -4.45 10.33 -0.35
N GLY A 618 -5.63 10.22 0.25
CA GLY A 618 -6.35 11.32 0.88
C GLY A 618 -6.20 11.42 2.40
N ASN A 619 -5.16 10.83 3.01
CA ASN A 619 -4.99 10.86 4.47
C ASN A 619 -4.91 12.29 5.03
N ARG A 620 -4.16 13.20 4.39
CA ARG A 620 -4.04 14.60 4.79
C ARG A 620 -5.35 15.36 4.65
N GLN A 621 -6.08 15.11 3.56
CA GLN A 621 -7.41 15.70 3.36
C GLN A 621 -8.37 15.24 4.46
N MET A 622 -8.35 13.95 4.79
CA MET A 622 -9.14 13.36 5.86
C MET A 622 -8.84 14.05 7.21
N GLU A 623 -7.56 14.17 7.57
CA GLU A 623 -7.13 14.81 8.82
C GLU A 623 -7.59 16.27 8.90
N LEU A 624 -7.42 17.04 7.83
CA LEU A 624 -7.89 18.44 7.76
C LEU A 624 -9.41 18.52 7.90
N GLN A 625 -10.16 17.75 7.11
CA GLN A 625 -11.62 17.79 7.12
C GLN A 625 -12.19 17.36 8.47
N LEU A 626 -11.65 16.30 9.10
CA LEU A 626 -12.06 15.93 10.46
C LEU A 626 -11.73 17.00 11.48
N THR A 627 -10.56 17.65 11.37
CA THR A 627 -10.16 18.73 12.28
C THR A 627 -11.14 19.90 12.19
N VAL A 628 -11.38 20.41 10.98
CA VAL A 628 -12.31 21.52 10.73
C VAL A 628 -13.73 21.15 11.19
N ASN A 629 -14.23 19.98 10.80
CA ASN A 629 -15.57 19.54 11.16
C ASN A 629 -15.75 19.41 12.68
N LEU A 630 -14.81 18.78 13.39
CA LEU A 630 -14.90 18.59 14.84
C LEU A 630 -14.83 19.93 15.58
N LEU A 631 -13.92 20.82 15.19
CA LEU A 631 -13.80 22.15 15.80
C LEU A 631 -15.06 22.98 15.55
N MET A 632 -15.56 23.04 14.31
CA MET A 632 -16.77 23.80 13.99
C MET A 632 -18.01 23.22 14.69
N ILE A 633 -18.16 21.89 14.73
CA ILE A 633 -19.24 21.25 15.49
C ILE A 633 -19.14 21.66 16.97
N ALA A 634 -17.95 21.61 17.58
CA ALA A 634 -17.74 21.99 18.98
C ALA A 634 -17.91 23.50 19.25
N HIS A 635 -17.62 24.34 18.25
CA HIS A 635 -17.74 25.79 18.32
C HIS A 635 -19.21 26.26 18.26
N TYR A 636 -20.03 25.63 17.39
CA TYR A 636 -21.40 26.06 17.12
C TYR A 636 -22.47 25.24 17.84
N PHE A 637 -22.23 23.96 18.17
CA PHE A 637 -23.27 23.06 18.70
C PHE A 637 -22.80 22.21 19.88
N THR A 638 -23.78 21.77 20.68
CA THR A 638 -23.62 20.67 21.63
C THR A 638 -24.41 19.46 21.14
N LEU A 639 -23.73 18.33 20.98
CA LEU A 639 -24.32 17.06 20.57
C LEU A 639 -24.29 16.03 21.70
N GLU A 640 -25.39 15.29 21.86
CA GLU A 640 -25.47 14.13 22.76
C GLU A 640 -25.80 12.83 22.00
N VAL A 641 -25.29 11.70 22.49
CA VAL A 641 -25.70 10.38 22.02
C VAL A 641 -27.15 10.10 22.44
N SER A 642 -27.98 9.68 21.48
CA SER A 642 -29.41 9.42 21.70
C SER A 642 -29.83 8.00 21.28
N PRO A 643 -30.46 7.21 22.17
CA PRO A 643 -30.68 7.49 23.60
C PRO A 643 -29.35 7.46 24.39
N LYS A 644 -29.29 8.12 25.56
CA LYS A 644 -28.11 8.09 26.45
C LYS A 644 -27.67 6.67 26.85
N SER A 645 -28.58 5.71 26.81
CA SER A 645 -28.31 4.29 27.08
C SER A 645 -27.75 3.52 25.89
N TYR A 646 -27.51 4.17 24.75
CA TYR A 646 -26.99 3.53 23.55
C TYR A 646 -25.61 2.94 23.84
N LYS A 647 -25.40 1.71 23.38
CA LYS A 647 -24.10 1.05 23.38
C LYS A 647 -23.68 0.86 21.93
N LEU A 648 -22.47 1.29 21.62
CA LEU A 648 -21.93 1.19 20.27
C LEU A 648 -22.03 -0.24 19.75
N LYS A 649 -22.62 -0.37 18.57
CA LYS A 649 -22.58 -1.57 17.75
C LYS A 649 -22.04 -1.18 16.40
N ILE A 650 -21.15 -1.99 15.85
CA ILE A 650 -20.48 -1.68 14.59
C ILE A 650 -21.15 -2.50 13.49
N ASP A 651 -21.45 -1.88 12.36
CA ASP A 651 -21.74 -2.59 11.11
C ASP A 651 -20.41 -2.83 10.40
N PRO A 652 -19.95 -4.09 10.24
CA PRO A 652 -18.63 -4.38 9.69
C PRO A 652 -18.57 -4.31 8.15
N PHE A 653 -19.70 -4.13 7.46
CA PHE A 653 -19.76 -4.16 6.00
C PHE A 653 -20.59 -3.00 5.43
N PRO A 654 -20.21 -2.44 4.26
CA PRO A 654 -18.99 -2.71 3.49
C PRO A 654 -17.71 -2.10 4.09
N SER A 655 -17.86 -1.14 5.00
CA SER A 655 -16.83 -0.51 5.83
C SER A 655 -17.37 -0.38 7.26
N LEU A 656 -16.51 -0.14 8.26
CA LEU A 656 -16.99 0.06 9.62
C LEU A 656 -17.86 1.31 9.70
N SER A 657 -19.03 1.19 10.31
CA SER A 657 -19.91 2.32 10.62
C SER A 657 -20.74 2.06 11.88
N PRO A 658 -21.14 3.10 12.64
CA PRO A 658 -21.95 2.91 13.84
C PRO A 658 -23.39 2.53 13.49
N LYS A 659 -23.87 1.43 14.07
CA LYS A 659 -25.19 0.86 13.78
C LYS A 659 -26.28 1.55 14.58
N LYS A 660 -27.24 2.16 13.87
CA LYS A 660 -28.43 2.83 14.45
C LYS A 660 -28.10 3.90 15.49
N LEU A 661 -26.88 4.46 15.45
CA LEU A 661 -26.49 5.59 16.28
C LEU A 661 -27.28 6.84 15.86
N LYS A 662 -27.71 7.64 16.83
CA LYS A 662 -28.33 8.93 16.61
C LYS A 662 -27.67 9.97 17.50
N PHE A 663 -27.56 11.19 16.97
CA PHE A 663 -27.19 12.36 17.75
C PHE A 663 -28.42 13.21 17.99
N ARG A 664 -28.48 13.80 19.18
CA ARG A 664 -29.42 14.88 19.49
C ARG A 664 -28.65 16.19 19.56
N VAL A 665 -29.12 17.20 18.84
CA VAL A 665 -28.64 18.58 19.00
C VAL A 665 -29.28 19.14 20.26
N THR A 666 -28.51 19.38 21.31
CA THR A 666 -29.05 19.86 22.59
C THR A 666 -28.99 21.37 22.73
N GLU A 667 -28.04 22.00 22.06
CA GLU A 667 -27.78 23.43 22.15
C GLU A 667 -27.10 23.92 20.87
N GLN A 668 -27.44 25.14 20.48
CA GLN A 668 -26.67 25.94 19.53
C GLN A 668 -25.92 27.00 20.35
N ARG A 669 -24.60 26.86 20.44
CA ARG A 669 -23.72 27.69 21.28
C ARG A 669 -23.56 29.10 20.70
N ARG A 670 -23.51 29.19 19.37
CA ARG A 670 -23.28 30.42 18.61
C ARG A 670 -24.12 30.43 17.35
N GLU A 671 -24.49 31.62 16.88
CA GLU A 671 -25.09 31.78 15.57
C GLU A 671 -24.05 31.47 14.49
N LEU A 672 -24.48 30.79 13.42
CA LEU A 672 -23.63 30.58 12.26
C LEU A 672 -23.50 31.93 11.53
N PRO A 673 -22.28 32.32 11.12
CA PRO A 673 -22.08 33.47 10.24
C PRO A 673 -22.96 33.37 8.99
N ALA A 674 -23.50 34.51 8.56
CA ALA A 674 -24.41 34.62 7.41
C ALA A 674 -23.74 34.28 6.08
#